data_AF-A0A0C2YWL1-F1
#
_entry.id   AF-A0A0C2YWL1-F1
#
_cell.length_a   1.000
_cell.length_b   1.000
_cell.length_c   1.000
_cell.angle_alpha   90.00
_cell.angle_beta   90.00
_cell.angle_gamma   90.00
#
_symmetry.space_group_name_H-M   'P 1'
#
loop_
_entity.id
_entity.type
_entity.pdbx_description
1 polymer ?
#
loop_
_entity_poly.entity_id
_entity_poly.type
_entity_poly.pdbx_seq_one_letter_code
_entity_poly.pdbx_strand_id
1 'polypeptide(L)'
;MSTTPKPHPSVQRLNKAFIQVPASPLTLSSYRTFGTPAHVAASSKLKENTPLRPLQLGMNQQPSGSTLLKRKLSDRDSSSLIFDGVLVPFKKHKPSSTMNEITSSAKEIHPESLLDPACRSLSNGFLYCHQCNKKRDVSDVIRCTVVEKYYTIKDKNIKERTCSNKYCKFCLKNRYEEDFEVFKASTNGKNAGFQCPRCRDICNCPRCRKSKGLEPTGFIPKPKPDPALKVKASKPVANEANAKESKPRDLPTLKWTPVPIHLTQVEAEDRIFIREFVLRFGDHLAPVMAKSNIEELELIGGRPGKLDDDDEVTGWVSDPCVKALFVGLLGVLAQDHESNLAKAIKELRAAGFNLNKLWNILFALRADTIKISASGSPDTSSKSGHSDKPLTFPDPSPPPNSAVATARSLRSLRQSESMVNVVSSTQMIPVLVSLMHQVLETAIVREELDQGAKNARDMIRDAKEATRIESERWEKERNAMEVAPKDKALKTENRTKRMLHKDQIANIDNSMKIISTVFTPRFTPLGTDLDDRVYYALSPGVAERQAAFEYIELASSEKPSKPKRKGRLLSPDDRLEMREWSWFVAVWGKKTPSLPAAGTVQKMEVDGTTDESENESDDEAVEKWWGFWEPGEISKVAEWISIKAGLDDDEESTTSDSRASSSSIPKDKVDSSTNPRTAPLRRLVTELKDYAALLQWRTREDKLTLLPRIPSVSLAKSQEETASNAKETPSLGSIRIH
;
A
#
# COMPACT_ATOMS: atom_id res chain seq x y z
N MET A 1 -71.84 14.11 -20.36
CA MET A 1 -72.15 13.20 -19.25
C MET A 1 -71.29 11.96 -19.43
N SER A 2 -70.25 11.85 -18.61
CA SER A 2 -69.14 10.91 -18.79
C SER A 2 -69.28 9.77 -17.79
N THR A 3 -69.42 8.54 -18.27
CA THR A 3 -69.49 7.32 -17.47
C THR A 3 -68.19 6.54 -17.65
N THR A 4 -67.37 6.52 -16.61
CA THR A 4 -66.15 5.73 -16.51
C THR A 4 -66.45 4.26 -16.20
N PRO A 5 -65.76 3.29 -16.82
CA PRO A 5 -65.92 1.87 -16.51
C PRO A 5 -64.96 1.43 -15.38
N LYS A 6 -65.44 0.49 -14.55
CA LYS A 6 -64.74 -0.11 -13.41
C LYS A 6 -63.60 -1.05 -13.84
N PRO A 7 -62.50 -1.16 -13.07
CA PRO A 7 -61.39 -2.07 -13.38
C PRO A 7 -61.64 -3.50 -12.86
N HIS A 8 -61.22 -4.48 -13.67
CA HIS A 8 -61.16 -5.92 -13.32
C HIS A 8 -59.95 -6.25 -12.42
N PRO A 9 -60.02 -7.28 -11.56
CA PRO A 9 -58.93 -7.69 -10.70
C PRO A 9 -57.87 -8.49 -11.47
N SER A 10 -56.60 -8.19 -11.23
CA SER A 10 -55.44 -8.87 -11.79
C SER A 10 -55.18 -10.22 -11.10
N VAL A 11 -55.06 -11.27 -11.92
CA VAL A 11 -54.68 -12.63 -11.49
C VAL A 11 -53.16 -12.66 -11.28
N GLN A 12 -52.70 -12.74 -10.02
CA GLN A 12 -51.29 -13.01 -9.70
C GLN A 12 -50.96 -14.49 -9.97
N ARG A 13 -50.18 -14.77 -11.02
CA ARG A 13 -49.54 -16.07 -11.22
C ARG A 13 -48.33 -16.20 -10.30
N LEU A 14 -48.43 -17.07 -9.29
CA LEU A 14 -47.30 -17.50 -8.45
C LEU A 14 -46.42 -18.49 -9.23
N ASN A 15 -45.32 -18.00 -9.81
CA ASN A 15 -44.25 -18.85 -10.32
C ASN A 15 -43.38 -19.32 -9.13
N LYS A 16 -43.57 -20.57 -8.67
CA LYS A 16 -42.63 -21.24 -7.78
C LYS A 16 -41.51 -21.88 -8.61
N ALA A 17 -40.44 -21.13 -8.87
CA ALA A 17 -39.20 -21.70 -9.36
C ALA A 17 -38.45 -22.34 -8.17
N PHE A 18 -38.26 -23.66 -8.21
CA PHE A 18 -37.40 -24.35 -7.26
C PHE A 18 -35.95 -24.25 -7.77
N ILE A 19 -35.10 -23.54 -7.03
CA ILE A 19 -33.65 -23.53 -7.25
C ILE A 19 -33.08 -24.70 -6.45
N GLN A 20 -32.59 -25.72 -7.15
CA GLN A 20 -31.82 -26.79 -6.54
C GLN A 20 -30.43 -26.25 -6.21
N VAL A 21 -30.19 -25.97 -4.92
CA VAL A 21 -28.88 -25.52 -4.43
C VAL A 21 -27.93 -26.73 -4.41
N PRO A 22 -26.83 -26.73 -5.19
CA PRO A 22 -25.82 -27.79 -5.12
C PRO A 22 -25.22 -27.86 -3.71
N ALA A 23 -24.88 -29.06 -3.25
CA ALA A 23 -24.17 -29.24 -1.99
C ALA A 23 -22.89 -28.39 -1.98
N SER A 24 -22.68 -27.63 -0.90
CA SER A 24 -21.51 -26.77 -0.73
C SER A 24 -20.23 -27.60 -0.89
N PRO A 25 -19.26 -27.18 -1.72
CA PRO A 25 -17.98 -27.89 -1.91
C PRO A 25 -17.04 -27.79 -0.70
N LEU A 26 -17.46 -27.14 0.38
CA LEU A 26 -16.66 -26.98 1.59
C LEU A 26 -16.92 -28.13 2.57
N THR A 27 -16.05 -29.14 2.54
CA THR A 27 -15.97 -30.17 3.58
C THR A 27 -15.42 -29.55 4.87
N LEU A 28 -16.27 -29.41 5.90
CA LEU A 28 -15.93 -28.91 7.24
C LEU A 28 -14.95 -29.81 8.03
N SER A 29 -14.43 -30.88 7.42
CA SER A 29 -13.54 -31.86 8.04
C SER A 29 -12.08 -31.41 8.17
N SER A 30 -11.67 -30.31 7.53
CA SER A 30 -10.26 -29.86 7.51
C SER A 30 -9.84 -28.97 8.70
N TYR A 31 -10.76 -28.62 9.60
CA TYR A 31 -10.51 -27.68 10.72
C TYR A 31 -10.43 -28.35 12.10
N ARG A 32 -10.07 -29.63 12.20
CA ARG A 32 -9.74 -30.27 13.49
C ARG A 32 -8.25 -30.57 13.61
N THR A 33 -7.55 -29.77 14.38
CA THR A 33 -6.23 -30.09 14.94
C THR A 33 -6.36 -30.39 16.43
N PHE A 34 -5.91 -31.59 16.83
CA PHE A 34 -5.62 -32.14 18.18
C PHE A 34 -6.67 -31.95 19.31
N GLY A 35 -7.21 -32.94 20.02
CA GLY A 35 -6.83 -34.32 20.30
C GLY A 35 -6.97 -34.57 21.81
N THR A 36 -8.14 -35.03 22.29
CA THR A 36 -8.31 -35.70 23.61
C THR A 36 -9.35 -36.84 23.49
N PRO A 37 -9.22 -37.92 24.28
CA PRO A 37 -9.65 -39.25 23.87
C PRO A 37 -11.13 -39.54 24.08
N ALA A 38 -11.62 -40.42 23.21
CA ALA A 38 -12.99 -40.87 23.08
C ALA A 38 -13.46 -41.71 24.28
N HIS A 39 -14.59 -41.33 24.86
CA HIS A 39 -15.57 -42.24 25.43
C HIS A 39 -16.96 -41.62 25.32
N VAL A 40 -17.86 -42.28 24.59
CA VAL A 40 -19.31 -42.48 24.85
C VAL A 40 -20.05 -42.69 23.52
N ALA A 41 -20.95 -43.68 23.56
CA ALA A 41 -21.51 -44.45 22.46
C ALA A 41 -22.49 -43.74 21.53
N ALA A 42 -22.63 -44.34 20.35
CA ALA A 42 -23.55 -43.98 19.28
C ALA A 42 -25.01 -44.35 19.60
N SER A 43 -25.93 -43.37 19.51
CA SER A 43 -27.32 -43.60 19.11
C SER A 43 -28.06 -42.27 18.88
N SER A 44 -28.45 -41.99 17.63
CA SER A 44 -29.86 -41.81 17.26
C SER A 44 -29.97 -41.22 15.85
N LYS A 45 -30.82 -41.85 15.05
CA LYS A 45 -31.24 -41.41 13.72
C LYS A 45 -32.41 -40.44 13.89
N LEU A 46 -32.27 -39.18 13.51
CA LEU A 46 -33.41 -38.28 13.31
C LEU A 46 -33.20 -37.44 12.04
N LYS A 47 -34.26 -37.42 11.20
CA LYS A 47 -34.38 -36.67 9.95
C LYS A 47 -34.57 -35.19 10.25
N GLU A 48 -33.62 -34.35 9.87
CA GLU A 48 -33.79 -32.90 9.77
C GLU A 48 -34.24 -32.53 8.35
N ASN A 49 -35.47 -32.05 8.21
CA ASN A 49 -35.92 -31.11 7.17
C ASN A 49 -37.42 -30.82 7.38
N THR A 50 -37.74 -29.81 8.20
CA THR A 50 -39.09 -29.22 8.27
C THR A 50 -38.95 -27.71 8.43
N PRO A 51 -39.41 -26.89 7.47
CA PRO A 51 -39.31 -25.44 7.58
C PRO A 51 -40.34 -24.88 8.56
N LEU A 52 -39.87 -24.05 9.49
CA LEU A 52 -40.66 -23.33 10.47
C LEU A 52 -41.60 -22.31 9.81
N ARG A 53 -42.85 -22.23 10.31
CA ARG A 53 -43.84 -21.21 9.96
C ARG A 53 -43.41 -19.83 10.48
N PRO A 54 -43.67 -18.73 9.75
CA PRO A 54 -43.51 -17.39 10.29
C PRO A 54 -44.58 -17.08 11.33
N LEU A 55 -44.15 -16.61 12.52
CA LEU A 55 -45.04 -15.98 13.49
C LEU A 55 -45.57 -14.65 12.93
N GLN A 56 -46.89 -14.54 12.78
CA GLN A 56 -47.59 -13.27 12.58
C GLN A 56 -47.57 -12.48 13.91
N LEU A 57 -46.73 -11.45 13.99
CA LEU A 57 -46.93 -10.35 14.94
C LEU A 57 -47.82 -9.30 14.27
N GLY A 58 -49.10 -9.30 14.65
CA GLY A 58 -50.05 -8.26 14.30
C GLY A 58 -49.78 -7.00 15.14
N MET A 59 -49.29 -5.93 14.51
CA MET A 59 -49.32 -4.60 15.10
C MET A 59 -50.73 -4.01 14.91
N ASN A 60 -51.45 -3.92 16.02
CA ASN A 60 -52.72 -3.22 16.14
C ASN A 60 -52.45 -1.72 16.22
N GLN A 61 -52.91 -0.95 15.22
CA GLN A 61 -52.97 0.52 15.30
C GLN A 61 -54.35 0.92 15.80
N GLN A 62 -54.41 1.66 16.92
CA GLN A 62 -55.57 2.42 17.35
C GLN A 62 -55.16 3.90 17.45
N PRO A 63 -56.01 4.84 17.00
CA PRO A 63 -55.71 6.26 17.01
C PRO A 63 -56.16 6.89 18.33
N SER A 64 -55.39 7.84 18.82
CA SER A 64 -55.87 8.80 19.82
C SER A 64 -55.22 10.13 19.54
N GLY A 65 -56.04 11.07 19.06
CA GLY A 65 -55.63 12.45 18.86
C GLY A 65 -55.76 13.26 20.14
N SER A 66 -54.84 14.21 20.35
CA SER A 66 -55.18 15.53 20.87
C SER A 66 -54.00 16.52 20.72
N THR A 67 -54.35 17.65 20.10
CA THR A 67 -53.92 19.04 20.39
C THR A 67 -52.44 19.43 20.35
N LEU A 68 -52.09 20.05 19.21
CA LEU A 68 -51.63 21.46 19.10
C LEU A 68 -50.85 22.06 20.29
N LEU A 69 -49.56 22.32 20.09
CA LEU A 69 -48.90 23.59 20.44
C LEU A 69 -47.66 23.80 19.55
N LYS A 70 -47.75 24.78 18.65
CA LYS A 70 -46.64 25.30 17.83
C LYS A 70 -45.61 26.01 18.71
N ARG A 71 -44.31 25.69 18.56
CA ARG A 71 -43.21 26.67 18.75
C ARG A 71 -42.04 26.37 17.80
N LYS A 72 -41.38 27.46 17.44
CA LYS A 72 -40.54 27.71 16.26
C LYS A 72 -39.25 26.87 16.22
N LEU A 73 -38.88 26.46 15.01
CA LEU A 73 -37.53 26.07 14.61
C LEU A 73 -36.58 27.27 14.73
N SER A 74 -35.44 27.07 15.39
CA SER A 74 -34.24 27.88 15.22
C SER A 74 -33.03 26.95 15.16
N ASP A 75 -32.20 27.19 14.15
CA ASP A 75 -30.85 26.65 13.96
C ASP A 75 -30.04 26.61 15.26
N ARG A 76 -29.25 25.54 15.44
CA ARG A 76 -28.08 25.60 16.31
C ARG A 76 -26.99 24.60 15.91
N ASP A 77 -25.85 25.19 15.63
CA ASP A 77 -24.56 24.62 15.30
C ASP A 77 -24.01 23.59 16.28
N SER A 78 -23.20 22.71 15.69
CA SER A 78 -22.30 21.72 16.29
C SER A 78 -21.48 22.28 17.45
N SER A 79 -21.73 21.74 18.65
CA SER A 79 -20.96 22.00 19.86
C SER A 79 -19.78 21.03 19.97
N SER A 80 -18.58 21.59 19.94
CA SER A 80 -17.34 21.01 20.45
C SER A 80 -17.48 20.67 21.94
N LEU A 81 -17.14 19.44 22.32
CA LEU A 81 -17.02 19.03 23.71
C LEU A 81 -15.67 19.52 24.27
N ILE A 82 -15.73 20.61 25.03
CA ILE A 82 -14.73 20.99 26.03
C ILE A 82 -15.10 20.25 27.32
N PHE A 83 -14.15 19.49 27.87
CA PHE A 83 -14.28 18.85 29.19
C PHE A 83 -13.59 19.74 30.23
N ASP A 84 -14.34 20.17 31.24
CA ASP A 84 -13.89 21.00 32.35
C ASP A 84 -13.30 20.14 33.49
N GLY A 85 -12.19 20.62 34.05
CA GLY A 85 -12.01 20.71 35.52
C GLY A 85 -11.26 19.60 36.26
N VAL A 86 -9.93 19.75 36.39
CA VAL A 86 -9.23 19.55 37.69
C VAL A 86 -8.17 20.64 37.84
N LEU A 87 -8.37 21.52 38.84
CA LEU A 87 -7.50 22.61 39.25
C LEU A 87 -6.28 22.10 40.02
N VAL A 88 -5.08 22.55 39.64
CA VAL A 88 -3.89 22.56 40.51
C VAL A 88 -3.18 23.91 40.32
N PRO A 89 -2.86 24.67 41.39
CA PRO A 89 -2.32 26.02 41.25
C PRO A 89 -0.79 25.99 41.21
N PHE A 90 -0.19 26.53 40.14
CA PHE A 90 1.22 26.93 40.17
C PHE A 90 1.38 28.44 39.93
N LYS A 91 2.14 29.02 40.85
CA LYS A 91 2.45 30.43 41.03
C LYS A 91 3.13 31.04 39.79
N LYS A 92 2.66 32.24 39.43
CA LYS A 92 3.28 33.17 38.49
C LYS A 92 4.60 33.72 39.03
N HIS A 93 5.63 33.76 38.20
CA HIS A 93 6.69 34.76 38.25
C HIS A 93 6.80 35.50 36.91
N LYS A 94 6.66 36.83 37.01
CA LYS A 94 6.98 37.88 36.03
C LYS A 94 8.52 38.06 36.02
N PRO A 95 9.20 38.49 34.94
CA PRO A 95 9.20 39.90 34.46
C PRO A 95 9.16 40.00 32.90
N SER A 96 8.55 40.97 32.22
CA SER A 96 8.77 42.43 32.13
C SER A 96 10.16 42.87 31.63
N SER A 97 10.30 43.16 30.33
CA SER A 97 11.10 44.27 29.77
C SER A 97 10.86 44.35 28.25
N THR A 98 10.12 45.34 27.75
CA THR A 98 10.52 46.68 27.22
C THR A 98 10.83 46.66 25.72
N MET A 99 10.16 47.58 25.03
CA MET A 99 10.14 47.83 23.58
C MET A 99 11.50 48.23 23.00
N ASN A 100 11.67 48.02 21.68
CA ASN A 100 11.99 49.09 20.73
C ASN A 100 11.79 48.65 19.27
N GLU A 101 11.10 49.51 18.51
CA GLU A 101 11.12 49.55 17.04
C GLU A 101 12.47 50.06 16.52
N ILE A 102 12.85 49.68 15.30
CA ILE A 102 13.18 50.57 14.16
C ILE A 102 13.82 49.76 13.00
N THR A 103 13.08 49.76 11.88
CA THR A 103 13.44 49.77 10.44
C THR A 103 14.47 48.82 9.78
N SER A 104 13.96 48.23 8.69
CA SER A 104 14.54 48.06 7.33
C SER A 104 15.77 47.18 7.11
N SER A 105 15.61 46.14 6.27
CA SER A 105 16.44 45.91 5.06
C SER A 105 16.11 44.57 4.36
N ALA A 106 16.04 44.65 3.02
CA ALA A 106 16.41 43.65 2.02
C ALA A 106 15.73 42.25 1.98
N LYS A 107 14.79 42.16 1.03
CA LYS A 107 14.68 41.10 0.00
C LYS A 107 15.92 40.20 -0.14
N GLU A 108 15.76 38.91 0.18
CA GLU A 108 16.45 37.83 -0.53
C GLU A 108 15.41 36.86 -1.11
N ILE A 109 15.47 36.75 -2.44
CA ILE A 109 14.74 35.80 -3.26
C ILE A 109 15.61 34.55 -3.33
N HIS A 110 15.18 33.47 -2.68
CA HIS A 110 15.77 32.15 -2.87
C HIS A 110 14.95 31.40 -3.95
N PRO A 111 15.50 31.10 -5.14
CA PRO A 111 14.84 30.21 -6.09
C PRO A 111 15.20 28.78 -5.70
N GLU A 112 14.39 28.17 -4.84
CA GLU A 112 14.51 26.75 -4.52
C GLU A 112 13.87 25.94 -5.66
N SER A 113 14.71 25.66 -6.67
CA SER A 113 14.33 24.91 -7.86
C SER A 113 14.17 23.43 -7.54
N LEU A 114 12.99 22.92 -7.84
CA LEU A 114 12.61 21.51 -8.05
C LEU A 114 13.76 20.66 -8.61
N LEU A 115 14.29 19.73 -7.82
CA LEU A 115 15.24 18.72 -8.26
C LEU A 115 14.55 17.35 -8.39
N ASP A 116 14.65 16.75 -9.58
CA ASP A 116 14.17 15.40 -9.91
C ASP A 116 14.67 14.30 -8.92
N PRO A 117 13.81 13.35 -8.50
CA PRO A 117 14.15 12.26 -7.57
C PRO A 117 15.19 11.23 -8.06
N ALA A 118 15.55 11.23 -9.35
CA ALA A 118 16.48 10.25 -9.94
C ALA A 118 17.97 10.48 -9.60
N CYS A 119 18.28 11.21 -8.54
CA CYS A 119 19.62 11.79 -8.30
C CYS A 119 20.29 11.42 -6.97
N ARG A 120 19.69 10.56 -6.13
CA ARG A 120 20.17 10.27 -4.77
C ARG A 120 21.16 9.10 -4.62
N SER A 121 21.40 8.30 -5.67
CA SER A 121 22.34 7.17 -5.60
C SER A 121 23.81 7.52 -5.90
N LEU A 122 24.16 8.80 -6.01
CA LEU A 122 25.51 9.27 -6.38
C LEU A 122 26.12 10.05 -5.21
N SER A 123 26.77 9.34 -4.29
CA SER A 123 27.36 9.89 -3.05
C SER A 123 28.38 11.01 -3.30
N ASN A 124 29.03 11.03 -4.46
CA ASN A 124 30.06 12.01 -4.82
C ASN A 124 29.58 13.13 -5.77
N GLY A 125 28.26 13.31 -5.91
CA GLY A 125 27.66 14.28 -6.83
C GLY A 125 27.56 13.76 -8.28
N PHE A 126 27.08 14.60 -9.20
CA PHE A 126 26.83 14.20 -10.58
C PHE A 126 27.30 15.22 -11.61
N LEU A 127 27.66 14.73 -12.80
CA LEU A 127 28.06 15.53 -13.95
C LEU A 127 27.27 15.12 -15.20
N TYR A 128 26.96 16.10 -16.07
CA TYR A 128 26.32 15.82 -17.34
C TYR A 128 27.36 15.47 -18.41
N CYS A 129 27.14 14.35 -19.10
CA CYS A 129 27.93 13.99 -20.27
C CYS A 129 27.53 14.84 -21.49
N HIS A 130 28.50 15.47 -22.15
CA HIS A 130 28.31 16.29 -23.35
C HIS A 130 27.66 15.52 -24.51
N GLN A 131 27.99 14.24 -24.68
CA GLN A 131 27.52 13.43 -25.81
C GLN A 131 26.07 12.95 -25.65
N CYS A 132 25.69 12.45 -24.46
CA CYS A 132 24.36 11.88 -24.23
C CYS A 132 23.44 12.77 -23.37
N ASN A 133 23.94 13.88 -22.82
CA ASN A 133 23.23 14.79 -21.91
C ASN A 133 22.59 14.11 -20.69
N LYS A 134 23.03 12.90 -20.30
CA LYS A 134 22.56 12.21 -19.10
C LYS A 134 23.44 12.56 -17.89
N LYS A 135 22.83 12.63 -16.70
CA LYS A 135 23.53 12.69 -15.42
C LYS A 135 24.33 11.39 -15.20
N ARG A 136 25.54 11.51 -14.70
CA ARG A 136 26.48 10.41 -14.44
C ARG A 136 27.26 10.69 -13.17
N ASP A 137 27.73 9.62 -12.52
CA ASP A 137 28.64 9.73 -11.39
C ASP A 137 29.91 10.50 -11.79
N VAL A 138 30.49 11.25 -10.86
CA VAL A 138 31.78 11.93 -11.07
C VAL A 138 32.87 10.91 -11.42
N SER A 139 32.80 9.70 -10.87
CA SER A 139 33.76 8.61 -11.07
C SER A 139 33.75 8.04 -12.49
N ASP A 140 32.62 8.19 -13.20
CA ASP A 140 32.36 7.68 -14.55
C ASP A 140 32.50 8.75 -15.64
N VAL A 141 32.95 9.96 -15.27
CA VAL A 141 33.04 11.11 -16.17
C VAL A 141 34.44 11.71 -16.15
N ILE A 142 34.99 11.97 -17.34
CA ILE A 142 36.29 12.63 -17.51
C ILE A 142 36.10 14.04 -18.08
N ARG A 143 36.88 15.00 -17.56
CA ARG A 143 36.92 16.41 -18.00
C ARG A 143 38.06 16.63 -18.98
N CYS A 144 37.80 17.42 -20.03
CA CYS A 144 38.83 17.89 -20.94
C CYS A 144 39.85 18.78 -20.21
N THR A 145 41.14 18.59 -20.45
CA THR A 145 42.22 19.40 -19.87
C THR A 145 42.77 20.47 -20.81
N VAL A 146 42.30 20.52 -22.07
CA VAL A 146 42.78 21.50 -23.05
C VAL A 146 42.36 22.92 -22.65
N VAL A 147 43.32 23.83 -22.70
CA VAL A 147 43.12 25.27 -22.49
C VAL A 147 42.86 25.92 -23.85
N GLU A 148 41.66 26.46 -24.03
CA GLU A 148 41.26 27.22 -25.22
C GLU A 148 41.55 28.72 -25.00
N LYS A 149 42.26 29.32 -25.95
CA LYS A 149 42.41 30.78 -26.06
C LYS A 149 41.17 31.36 -26.71
N TYR A 150 40.55 32.35 -26.09
CA TYR A 150 39.39 33.04 -26.66
C TYR A 150 39.54 34.56 -26.56
N TYR A 151 39.03 35.25 -27.59
CA TYR A 151 39.03 36.71 -27.66
C TYR A 151 37.77 37.26 -27.00
N THR A 152 37.92 38.18 -26.06
CA THR A 152 36.79 38.98 -25.57
C THR A 152 36.62 40.21 -26.44
N ILE A 153 35.42 40.41 -26.97
CA ILE A 153 35.08 41.54 -27.87
C ILE A 153 35.37 42.90 -27.22
N LYS A 154 35.32 42.97 -25.87
CA LYS A 154 35.49 44.21 -25.10
C LYS A 154 36.94 44.61 -24.82
N ASP A 155 37.86 43.65 -24.67
CA ASP A 155 39.20 43.96 -24.08
C ASP A 155 40.37 43.77 -25.06
N LYS A 156 40.16 43.23 -26.27
CA LYS A 156 41.23 42.80 -27.23
C LYS A 156 42.32 41.86 -26.67
N ASN A 157 42.30 41.54 -25.37
CA ASN A 157 43.21 40.64 -24.70
C ASN A 157 42.78 39.18 -24.88
N ILE A 158 43.75 38.30 -25.16
CA ILE A 158 43.54 36.86 -25.24
C ILE A 158 43.41 36.32 -23.81
N LYS A 159 42.23 35.76 -23.48
CA LYS A 159 42.03 35.06 -22.21
C LYS A 159 42.11 33.55 -22.46
N GLU A 160 42.70 32.85 -21.51
CA GLU A 160 42.80 31.40 -21.52
C GLU A 160 41.71 30.80 -20.63
N ARG A 161 40.97 29.81 -21.13
CA ARG A 161 40.01 29.03 -20.32
C ARG A 161 40.17 27.55 -20.60
N THR A 162 40.08 26.72 -19.57
CA THR A 162 39.99 25.27 -19.75
C THR A 162 38.66 24.88 -20.38
N CYS A 163 38.70 23.91 -21.28
CA CYS A 163 37.52 23.34 -21.91
C CYS A 163 36.56 22.73 -20.87
N SER A 164 35.28 23.12 -20.90
CA SER A 164 34.28 22.70 -19.91
C SER A 164 33.57 21.38 -20.25
N ASN A 165 33.90 20.75 -21.38
CA ASN A 165 33.20 19.54 -21.83
C ASN A 165 33.62 18.30 -21.03
N LYS A 166 32.63 17.42 -20.81
CA LYS A 166 32.72 16.23 -19.97
C LYS A 166 32.15 15.04 -20.73
N TYR A 167 32.78 13.88 -20.65
CA TYR A 167 32.31 12.68 -21.33
C TYR A 167 32.24 11.51 -20.37
N CYS A 168 31.19 10.69 -20.47
CA CYS A 168 31.08 9.48 -19.68
C CYS A 168 31.77 8.29 -20.32
N LYS A 169 32.20 7.33 -19.50
CA LYS A 169 32.85 6.07 -19.90
C LYS A 169 32.16 5.38 -21.09
N PHE A 170 30.84 5.25 -21.04
CA PHE A 170 30.06 4.62 -22.11
C PHE A 170 30.10 5.38 -23.45
N CYS A 171 30.11 6.72 -23.41
CA CYS A 171 30.13 7.50 -24.65
C CYS A 171 31.51 7.50 -25.30
N LEU A 172 32.59 7.47 -24.51
CA LEU A 172 33.95 7.33 -25.04
C LEU A 172 34.11 5.96 -25.69
N LYS A 173 33.79 4.88 -24.96
CA LYS A 173 33.91 3.51 -25.47
C LYS A 173 33.03 3.24 -26.70
N ASN A 174 31.73 3.54 -26.62
CA ASN A 174 30.79 3.10 -27.66
C ASN A 174 30.76 3.99 -28.92
N ARG A 175 31.27 5.22 -28.87
CA ARG A 175 31.20 6.15 -30.01
C ARG A 175 32.56 6.58 -30.54
N TYR A 176 33.60 6.48 -29.73
CA TYR A 176 34.95 6.91 -30.09
C TYR A 176 35.98 5.79 -29.90
N GLU A 177 35.56 4.61 -29.42
CA GLU A 177 36.44 3.46 -29.18
C GLU A 177 37.61 3.77 -28.23
N GLU A 178 37.41 4.77 -27.36
CA GLU A 178 38.39 5.25 -26.40
C GLU A 178 38.15 4.63 -25.02
N ASP A 179 39.19 4.06 -24.43
CA ASP A 179 39.10 3.46 -23.09
C ASP A 179 39.25 4.52 -21.99
N PHE A 180 38.27 4.55 -21.09
CA PHE A 180 38.16 5.52 -20.01
C PHE A 180 39.26 5.33 -18.95
N GLU A 181 39.66 4.09 -18.66
CA GLU A 181 40.61 3.80 -17.58
C GLU A 181 42.03 4.30 -17.93
N VAL A 182 42.41 4.26 -19.22
CA VAL A 182 43.71 4.74 -19.70
C VAL A 182 43.91 6.23 -19.39
N PHE A 183 42.87 7.04 -19.62
CA PHE A 183 42.93 8.47 -19.35
C PHE A 183 42.80 8.82 -17.86
N LYS A 184 42.05 8.01 -17.09
CA LYS A 184 41.89 8.22 -15.63
C LYS A 184 43.16 7.86 -14.86
N ALA A 185 43.88 6.82 -15.27
CA ALA A 185 45.19 6.49 -14.70
C ALA A 185 46.24 7.58 -14.97
N SER A 186 46.21 8.16 -16.17
CA SER A 186 47.09 9.27 -16.57
C SER A 186 46.85 10.58 -15.82
N THR A 187 45.65 10.85 -15.33
CA THR A 187 45.36 12.08 -14.58
C THR A 187 46.00 12.14 -13.19
N ASN A 188 46.41 11.00 -12.62
CA ASN A 188 47.03 10.93 -11.29
C ASN A 188 48.57 10.98 -11.31
N GLY A 189 49.20 10.91 -12.50
CA GLY A 189 50.65 10.95 -12.66
C GLY A 189 51.06 11.88 -13.80
N LYS A 190 51.77 12.95 -13.47
CA LYS A 190 52.36 13.98 -14.35
C LYS A 190 52.39 13.64 -15.86
N ASN A 191 51.58 14.38 -16.64
CA ASN A 191 51.76 14.76 -18.06
C ASN A 191 50.95 14.09 -19.19
N ALA A 192 49.85 13.39 -18.94
CA ALA A 192 48.92 13.00 -20.03
C ALA A 192 47.55 13.69 -19.88
N GLY A 193 47.41 14.85 -20.51
CA GLY A 193 46.15 15.59 -20.56
C GLY A 193 45.11 14.93 -21.48
N PHE A 194 43.87 14.79 -21.02
CA PHE A 194 42.76 14.29 -21.84
C PHE A 194 42.20 15.41 -22.74
N GLN A 195 42.32 15.24 -24.06
CA GLN A 195 41.67 16.11 -25.04
C GLN A 195 40.34 15.50 -25.50
N CYS A 196 39.24 16.19 -25.22
CA CYS A 196 37.92 15.63 -25.55
C CYS A 196 37.63 15.61 -27.07
N PRO A 197 36.70 14.76 -27.54
CA PRO A 197 36.30 14.69 -28.95
C PRO A 197 35.91 16.02 -29.60
N ARG A 198 35.41 16.99 -28.81
CA ARG A 198 35.09 18.33 -29.32
C ARG A 198 36.33 19.16 -29.60
N CYS A 199 37.33 19.13 -28.73
CA CYS A 199 38.61 19.82 -28.94
C CYS A 199 39.49 19.10 -29.98
N ARG A 200 39.22 17.82 -30.27
CA ARG A 200 39.80 17.08 -31.42
C ARG A 200 38.97 17.24 -32.70
N ASP A 201 37.89 18.02 -32.64
CA ASP A 201 36.97 18.23 -33.76
C ASP A 201 36.22 17.01 -34.32
N ILE A 202 36.28 15.84 -33.66
CA ILE A 202 35.59 14.60 -34.05
C ILE A 202 34.25 14.36 -33.32
N CYS A 203 33.76 15.33 -32.53
CA CYS A 203 32.55 15.14 -31.73
C CYS A 203 31.30 14.90 -32.58
N ASN A 204 30.66 13.74 -32.36
CA ASN A 204 29.45 13.29 -33.03
C ASN A 204 28.15 13.63 -32.27
N CYS A 205 28.17 14.60 -31.36
CA CYS A 205 26.95 15.05 -30.69
C CYS A 205 26.12 15.95 -31.64
N PRO A 206 24.78 15.91 -31.56
CA PRO A 206 23.92 16.70 -32.47
C PRO A 206 24.22 18.21 -32.43
N ARG A 207 24.59 18.75 -31.25
CA ARG A 207 24.90 20.19 -31.09
C ARG A 207 26.18 20.57 -31.83
N CYS A 208 27.25 19.79 -31.67
CA CYS A 208 28.53 20.05 -32.32
C CYS A 208 28.50 19.84 -33.83
N ARG A 209 27.76 18.84 -34.32
CA ARG A 209 27.59 18.64 -35.76
C ARG A 209 26.77 19.77 -36.38
N LYS A 210 25.67 20.20 -35.73
CA LYS A 210 24.90 21.37 -36.16
C LYS A 210 25.74 22.66 -36.20
N SER A 211 26.60 22.91 -35.22
CA SER A 211 27.48 24.09 -35.24
C SER A 211 28.53 24.06 -36.36
N LYS A 212 28.83 22.87 -36.88
CA LYS A 212 29.74 22.67 -38.02
C LYS A 212 29.01 22.58 -39.37
N GLY A 213 27.68 22.69 -39.39
CA GLY A 213 26.88 22.50 -40.61
C GLY A 213 26.79 21.04 -41.09
N LEU A 214 27.12 20.06 -40.24
CA LEU A 214 27.03 18.64 -40.56
C LEU A 214 25.70 18.03 -40.10
N GLU A 215 25.14 17.12 -40.88
CA GLU A 215 23.93 16.38 -40.51
C GLU A 215 24.16 15.48 -39.27
N PRO A 216 23.17 15.27 -38.39
CA PRO A 216 23.32 14.43 -37.20
C PRO A 216 23.67 12.97 -37.56
N THR A 217 24.66 12.36 -36.89
CA THR A 217 25.10 10.97 -37.15
C THR A 217 24.04 9.89 -36.85
N GLY A 218 22.92 10.24 -36.23
CA GLY A 218 21.89 9.27 -35.84
C GLY A 218 22.32 8.33 -34.69
N PHE A 219 21.51 7.29 -34.48
CA PHE A 219 21.82 6.19 -33.56
C PHE A 219 22.83 5.26 -34.23
N ILE A 220 24.08 5.27 -33.76
CA ILE A 220 25.11 4.31 -34.21
C ILE A 220 24.73 2.97 -33.56
N PRO A 221 24.25 1.97 -34.33
CA PRO A 221 23.97 0.65 -33.78
C PRO A 221 25.29 0.06 -33.28
N LYS A 222 25.27 -0.62 -32.12
CA LYS A 222 26.45 -1.37 -31.67
C LYS A 222 26.87 -2.33 -32.80
N PRO A 223 28.16 -2.42 -33.17
CA PRO A 223 28.60 -3.44 -34.10
C PRO A 223 28.16 -4.80 -33.54
N LYS A 224 27.34 -5.53 -34.31
CA LYS A 224 27.01 -6.91 -33.98
C LYS A 224 28.31 -7.71 -34.11
N PRO A 225 28.67 -8.57 -33.13
CA PRO A 225 29.78 -9.50 -33.34
C PRO A 225 29.49 -10.30 -34.61
N ASP A 226 30.43 -10.30 -35.56
CA ASP A 226 30.23 -10.88 -36.88
C ASP A 226 29.80 -12.36 -36.79
N PRO A 227 28.62 -12.74 -37.32
CA PRO A 227 28.27 -14.13 -37.43
C PRO A 227 29.04 -14.73 -38.60
N ALA A 228 29.83 -15.76 -38.30
CA ALA A 228 30.49 -16.59 -39.29
C ALA A 228 29.53 -17.02 -40.42
N LEU A 229 29.98 -16.79 -41.64
CA LEU A 229 29.34 -17.08 -42.92
C LEU A 229 28.70 -18.47 -42.95
N LYS A 230 27.36 -18.52 -43.12
CA LYS A 230 26.68 -19.70 -43.69
C LYS A 230 25.86 -19.31 -44.91
N VAL A 231 26.20 -20.04 -45.97
CA VAL A 231 25.76 -19.93 -47.37
C VAL A 231 24.26 -20.18 -47.49
N LYS A 232 23.61 -19.35 -48.31
CA LYS A 232 22.21 -19.49 -48.75
C LYS A 232 22.11 -20.59 -49.81
N ALA A 233 21.16 -21.51 -49.62
CA ALA A 233 20.55 -22.26 -50.72
C ALA A 233 19.03 -22.14 -50.61
N SER A 234 18.41 -21.81 -51.73
CA SER A 234 16.99 -21.54 -51.93
C SER A 234 16.30 -22.73 -52.60
N LYS A 235 15.07 -23.07 -52.17
CA LYS A 235 13.90 -23.65 -52.90
C LYS A 235 12.93 -24.40 -51.93
N PRO A 236 11.69 -24.82 -52.32
CA PRO A 236 10.48 -24.00 -52.19
C PRO A 236 9.34 -24.69 -51.39
N VAL A 237 8.35 -23.87 -51.03
CA VAL A 237 6.94 -24.14 -50.70
C VAL A 237 6.48 -25.61 -50.61
N ALA A 238 6.18 -26.05 -49.38
CA ALA A 238 5.10 -26.97 -49.04
C ALA A 238 4.55 -26.59 -47.65
N ASN A 239 3.24 -26.34 -47.56
CA ASN A 239 2.54 -26.01 -46.33
C ASN A 239 2.38 -27.27 -45.47
N GLU A 240 3.36 -27.53 -44.60
CA GLU A 240 3.18 -28.35 -43.41
C GLU A 240 3.02 -27.41 -42.21
N ALA A 241 1.90 -27.57 -41.49
CA ALA A 241 1.62 -26.91 -40.22
C ALA A 241 2.64 -27.38 -39.18
N ASN A 242 3.84 -26.81 -39.24
CA ASN A 242 4.93 -27.10 -38.35
C ASN A 242 4.63 -26.37 -37.03
N ALA A 243 4.06 -27.10 -36.07
CA ALA A 243 3.90 -26.66 -34.70
C ALA A 243 5.31 -26.36 -34.15
N LYS A 244 5.73 -25.10 -34.25
CA LYS A 244 6.94 -24.62 -33.60
C LYS A 244 6.69 -24.74 -32.10
N GLU A 245 7.25 -25.77 -31.47
CA GLU A 245 7.42 -25.81 -30.02
C GLU A 245 8.07 -24.49 -29.59
N SER A 246 7.31 -23.69 -28.82
CA SER A 246 7.82 -22.47 -28.22
C SER A 246 8.94 -22.86 -27.26
N LYS A 247 10.10 -22.22 -27.39
CA LYS A 247 11.20 -22.42 -26.44
C LYS A 247 10.70 -22.05 -25.04
N PRO A 248 10.98 -22.86 -24.00
CA PRO A 248 10.55 -22.56 -22.63
C PRO A 248 11.07 -21.18 -22.23
N ARG A 249 10.21 -20.34 -21.65
CA ARG A 249 10.58 -19.00 -21.16
C ARG A 249 11.55 -19.16 -19.98
N ASP A 250 12.63 -18.39 -19.99
CA ASP A 250 13.59 -18.38 -18.87
C ASP A 250 12.92 -17.79 -17.61
N LEU A 251 13.10 -18.45 -16.47
CA LEU A 251 12.56 -17.97 -15.19
C LEU A 251 13.24 -16.65 -14.78
N PRO A 252 12.49 -15.61 -14.38
CA PRO A 252 13.09 -14.36 -13.93
C PRO A 252 13.88 -14.59 -12.63
N THR A 253 15.05 -13.95 -12.52
CA THR A 253 15.87 -13.98 -11.30
C THR A 253 15.23 -13.12 -10.22
N LEU A 254 15.01 -13.71 -9.04
CA LEU A 254 14.38 -13.05 -7.88
C LEU A 254 15.42 -12.66 -6.83
N LYS A 255 15.31 -11.44 -6.28
CA LYS A 255 16.13 -11.00 -5.15
C LYS A 255 15.45 -11.31 -3.81
N TRP A 256 15.67 -12.50 -3.30
CA TRP A 256 15.20 -12.92 -1.97
C TRP A 256 15.95 -12.17 -0.87
N THR A 257 15.27 -11.21 -0.23
CA THR A 257 15.85 -10.43 0.88
C THR A 257 15.30 -10.98 2.19
N PRO A 258 16.15 -11.41 3.14
CA PRO A 258 15.67 -11.90 4.43
C PRO A 258 15.00 -10.73 5.19
N VAL A 259 13.86 -11.01 5.82
CA VAL A 259 13.23 -10.05 6.73
C VAL A 259 13.94 -10.15 8.08
N PRO A 260 14.35 -9.04 8.71
CA PRO A 260 15.18 -9.05 9.92
C PRO A 260 14.36 -9.41 11.17
N ILE A 261 13.75 -10.61 11.18
CA ILE A 261 12.86 -11.09 12.22
C ILE A 261 13.12 -12.57 12.50
N HIS A 262 13.03 -12.93 13.78
CA HIS A 262 13.17 -14.31 14.27
C HIS A 262 11.82 -14.82 14.75
N LEU A 263 10.83 -14.83 13.84
CA LEU A 263 9.48 -15.31 14.14
C LEU A 263 9.22 -16.61 13.38
N THR A 264 8.63 -17.57 14.07
CA THR A 264 7.97 -18.68 13.40
C THR A 264 6.76 -18.19 12.60
N GLN A 265 6.28 -19.01 11.67
CA GLN A 265 5.08 -18.68 10.89
C GLN A 265 3.87 -18.36 11.79
N VAL A 266 3.61 -19.22 12.78
CA VAL A 266 2.47 -19.11 13.70
C VAL A 266 2.54 -17.82 14.52
N GLU A 267 3.73 -17.50 15.07
CA GLU A 267 3.91 -16.26 15.83
C GLU A 267 3.67 -15.01 14.99
N ALA A 268 4.12 -15.01 13.72
CA ALA A 268 3.85 -13.88 12.83
C ALA A 268 2.36 -13.78 12.49
N GLU A 269 1.68 -14.90 12.25
CA GLU A 269 0.23 -14.92 11.97
C GLU A 269 -0.59 -14.38 13.14
N ASP A 270 -0.23 -14.72 14.38
CA ASP A 270 -0.87 -14.14 15.57
C ASP A 270 -0.65 -12.62 15.67
N ARG A 271 0.56 -12.14 15.35
CA ARG A 271 0.85 -10.70 15.32
C ARG A 271 0.12 -9.97 14.21
N ILE A 272 0.05 -10.57 13.02
CA ILE A 272 -0.72 -10.07 11.89
C ILE A 272 -2.20 -9.99 12.26
N PHE A 273 -2.74 -11.02 12.91
CA PHE A 273 -4.12 -11.06 13.39
C PHE A 273 -4.39 -9.93 14.40
N ILE A 274 -3.51 -9.75 15.40
CA ILE A 274 -3.63 -8.66 16.38
C ILE A 274 -3.59 -7.30 15.69
N ARG A 275 -2.64 -7.08 14.77
CA ARG A 275 -2.52 -5.83 14.01
C ARG A 275 -3.77 -5.56 13.20
N GLU A 276 -4.23 -6.49 12.37
CA GLU A 276 -5.39 -6.31 11.49
C GLU A 276 -6.69 -6.15 12.29
N PHE A 277 -6.84 -6.85 13.42
CA PHE A 277 -7.95 -6.66 14.35
C PHE A 277 -7.99 -5.23 14.88
N VAL A 278 -6.88 -4.73 15.44
CA VAL A 278 -6.81 -3.40 16.06
C VAL A 278 -6.96 -2.30 15.00
N LEU A 279 -6.37 -2.53 13.83
CA LEU A 279 -6.43 -1.59 12.73
C LEU A 279 -7.85 -1.45 12.15
N ARG A 280 -8.73 -2.43 12.38
CA ARG A 280 -10.14 -2.38 12.03
C ARG A 280 -11.04 -1.90 13.17
N PHE A 281 -10.86 -2.44 14.38
CA PHE A 281 -11.78 -2.23 15.50
C PHE A 281 -11.23 -1.25 16.55
N GLY A 282 -10.06 -0.65 16.35
CA GLY A 282 -9.39 0.21 17.33
C GLY A 282 -10.23 1.41 17.79
N ASP A 283 -11.04 1.96 16.90
CA ASP A 283 -11.97 3.07 17.19
C ASP A 283 -13.19 2.64 18.02
N HIS A 284 -13.47 1.32 18.08
CA HIS A 284 -14.57 0.71 18.83
C HIS A 284 -14.11 0.11 20.16
N LEU A 285 -12.81 0.08 20.43
CA LEU A 285 -12.28 -0.33 21.73
C LEU A 285 -12.64 0.72 22.80
N ALA A 286 -12.85 0.27 24.04
CA ALA A 286 -13.26 1.14 25.15
C ALA A 286 -12.26 1.06 26.32
N PRO A 287 -11.32 2.02 26.46
CA PRO A 287 -11.18 3.26 25.70
C PRO A 287 -10.55 3.04 24.33
N VAL A 288 -10.76 4.02 23.45
CA VAL A 288 -10.15 4.07 22.12
C VAL A 288 -8.63 4.02 22.25
N MET A 289 -7.99 3.19 21.42
CA MET A 289 -6.53 3.06 21.45
C MET A 289 -5.86 4.32 20.90
N ALA A 290 -4.79 4.75 21.57
CA ALA A 290 -3.96 5.84 21.10
C ALA A 290 -3.30 5.48 19.76
N LYS A 291 -3.25 6.44 18.83
CA LYS A 291 -2.66 6.26 17.49
C LYS A 291 -1.21 5.75 17.55
N SER A 292 -0.43 6.18 18.52
CA SER A 292 0.96 5.73 18.73
C SER A 292 1.10 4.23 18.98
N ASN A 293 0.10 3.60 19.59
CA ASN A 293 0.07 2.17 19.87
C ASN A 293 -0.33 1.40 18.61
N ILE A 294 -1.24 1.95 17.80
CA ILE A 294 -1.63 1.36 16.51
C ILE A 294 -0.45 1.43 15.52
N GLU A 295 0.29 2.55 15.50
CA GLU A 295 1.50 2.71 14.69
C GLU A 295 2.63 1.79 15.16
N GLU A 296 2.69 1.44 16.45
CA GLU A 296 3.65 0.46 16.95
C GLU A 296 3.35 -0.96 16.45
N LEU A 297 2.07 -1.35 16.36
CA LEU A 297 1.66 -2.64 15.79
C LEU A 297 1.97 -2.78 14.28
N GLU A 298 2.25 -1.67 13.59
CA GLU A 298 2.70 -1.68 12.18
C GLU A 298 4.11 -2.28 12.03
N LEU A 299 4.91 -2.22 13.09
CA LEU A 299 6.31 -2.64 13.09
C LEU A 299 6.42 -4.13 13.36
N ILE A 300 7.01 -4.87 12.42
CA ILE A 300 7.12 -6.33 12.48
C ILE A 300 7.93 -6.85 13.68
N GLY A 301 9.04 -6.16 13.96
CA GLY A 301 9.95 -6.45 15.07
C GLY A 301 9.74 -5.56 16.30
N GLY A 302 8.67 -4.75 16.32
CA GLY A 302 8.50 -3.69 17.32
C GLY A 302 9.35 -2.45 17.05
N ARG A 303 9.33 -1.50 17.99
CA ARG A 303 10.16 -0.30 17.89
C ARG A 303 11.64 -0.70 18.01
N PRO A 304 12.53 -0.22 17.13
CA PRO A 304 13.96 -0.38 17.34
C PRO A 304 14.29 0.34 18.65
N GLY A 305 14.60 -0.44 19.70
CA GLY A 305 15.18 0.11 20.91
C GLY A 305 16.45 0.86 20.53
N LYS A 306 16.79 1.92 21.27
CA LYS A 306 18.20 2.30 21.34
C LYS A 306 18.87 1.11 22.00
N LEU A 307 19.49 0.26 21.18
CA LEU A 307 20.33 -0.83 21.63
C LEU A 307 21.44 -0.18 22.46
N ASP A 308 21.24 -0.09 23.77
CA ASP A 308 22.37 -0.27 24.66
C ASP A 308 22.70 -1.76 24.52
N ASP A 309 23.92 -2.06 24.04
CA ASP A 309 24.34 -3.33 23.42
C ASP A 309 24.09 -4.63 24.22
N ASP A 310 23.52 -4.56 25.43
CA ASP A 310 23.38 -5.69 26.36
C ASP A 310 21.93 -6.21 26.55
N ASP A 311 20.88 -5.50 26.09
CA ASP A 311 19.47 -5.91 26.31
C ASP A 311 18.79 -6.46 25.03
N GLU A 312 19.17 -7.69 24.66
CA GLU A 312 18.73 -8.42 23.45
C GLU A 312 17.22 -8.79 23.43
N VAL A 313 16.48 -8.60 24.53
CA VAL A 313 15.05 -8.97 24.60
C VAL A 313 14.17 -7.80 24.16
N THR A 314 14.23 -7.43 22.89
CA THR A 314 13.29 -6.43 22.34
C THR A 314 11.89 -7.06 22.26
N GLY A 315 10.95 -6.57 23.07
CA GLY A 315 9.54 -6.97 23.01
C GLY A 315 8.91 -6.57 21.67
N TRP A 316 7.98 -7.38 21.15
CA TRP A 316 7.33 -7.13 19.86
C TRP A 316 6.49 -5.85 19.83
N VAL A 317 5.92 -5.50 20.97
CA VAL A 317 5.32 -4.20 21.26
C VAL A 317 5.64 -3.81 22.70
N SER A 318 5.53 -2.53 23.00
CA SER A 318 5.70 -1.97 24.32
C SER A 318 4.62 -2.45 25.30
N ASP A 319 4.97 -2.55 26.58
CA ASP A 319 4.01 -2.89 27.65
C ASP A 319 2.81 -1.93 27.73
N PRO A 320 2.97 -0.60 27.51
CA PRO A 320 1.83 0.31 27.33
C PRO A 320 0.88 -0.11 26.20
N CYS A 321 1.39 -0.59 25.06
CA CYS A 321 0.56 -1.07 23.97
C CYS A 321 -0.23 -2.33 24.37
N VAL A 322 0.43 -3.31 24.99
CA VAL A 322 -0.23 -4.53 25.53
C VAL A 322 -1.34 -4.16 26.52
N LYS A 323 -1.06 -3.26 27.45
CA LYS A 323 -2.07 -2.77 28.41
C LYS A 323 -3.26 -2.13 27.70
N ALA A 324 -3.01 -1.26 26.72
CA ALA A 324 -4.07 -0.59 25.98
C ALA A 324 -4.98 -1.59 25.27
N LEU A 325 -4.40 -2.66 24.70
CA LEU A 325 -5.16 -3.76 24.11
C LEU A 325 -6.06 -4.45 25.15
N PHE A 326 -5.52 -4.85 26.30
CA PHE A 326 -6.33 -5.53 27.33
C PHE A 326 -7.46 -4.65 27.85
N VAL A 327 -7.19 -3.38 28.16
CA VAL A 327 -8.22 -2.46 28.66
C VAL A 327 -9.29 -2.23 27.59
N GLY A 328 -8.89 -2.04 26.33
CA GLY A 328 -9.81 -1.84 25.21
C GLY A 328 -10.69 -3.06 24.93
N LEU A 329 -10.11 -4.26 24.86
CA LEU A 329 -10.83 -5.52 24.61
C LEU A 329 -11.81 -5.84 25.74
N LEU A 330 -11.37 -5.75 27.00
CA LEU A 330 -12.24 -5.99 28.15
C LEU A 330 -13.35 -4.93 28.24
N GLY A 331 -13.10 -3.69 27.82
CA GLY A 331 -14.12 -2.65 27.77
C GLY A 331 -15.22 -2.91 26.75
N VAL A 332 -14.92 -3.59 25.63
CA VAL A 332 -15.95 -4.06 24.69
C VAL A 332 -16.72 -5.22 25.31
N LEU A 333 -16.03 -6.20 25.90
CA LEU A 333 -16.68 -7.34 26.56
C LEU A 333 -17.56 -6.91 27.76
N ALA A 334 -17.17 -5.85 28.48
CA ALA A 334 -17.93 -5.32 29.61
C ALA A 334 -19.25 -4.65 29.22
N GLN A 335 -19.44 -4.29 27.94
CA GLN A 335 -20.71 -3.78 27.44
C GLN A 335 -21.73 -4.91 27.23
N ASP A 336 -21.26 -6.13 26.95
CA ASP A 336 -22.10 -7.31 26.81
C ASP A 336 -22.26 -8.07 28.16
N HIS A 337 -21.35 -7.87 29.13
CA HIS A 337 -21.37 -8.55 30.44
C HIS A 337 -21.19 -7.60 31.64
N GLU A 338 -22.17 -7.53 32.55
CA GLU A 338 -22.36 -6.33 33.39
C GLU A 338 -21.53 -6.17 34.68
N SER A 339 -20.87 -7.17 35.28
CA SER A 339 -20.37 -6.98 36.68
C SER A 339 -18.86 -7.07 36.90
N ASN A 340 -18.19 -8.18 36.54
CA ASN A 340 -16.80 -8.39 36.97
C ASN A 340 -15.74 -7.73 36.08
N LEU A 341 -16.06 -7.49 34.82
CA LEU A 341 -15.11 -6.91 33.87
C LEU A 341 -14.80 -5.45 34.20
N ALA A 342 -15.78 -4.68 34.69
CA ALA A 342 -15.58 -3.29 35.11
C ALA A 342 -14.55 -3.17 36.23
N LYS A 343 -14.56 -4.11 37.19
CA LYS A 343 -13.58 -4.18 38.28
C LYS A 343 -12.18 -4.46 37.72
N ALA A 344 -12.03 -5.48 36.88
CA ALA A 344 -10.74 -5.83 36.27
C ALA A 344 -10.18 -4.68 35.42
N ILE A 345 -11.01 -3.97 34.67
CA ILE A 345 -10.62 -2.79 33.89
C ILE A 345 -10.08 -1.68 34.81
N LYS A 346 -10.74 -1.42 35.93
CA LYS A 346 -10.30 -0.41 36.92
C LYS A 346 -8.94 -0.79 37.51
N GLU A 347 -8.75 -2.06 37.86
CA GLU A 347 -7.49 -2.58 38.40
C GLU A 347 -6.37 -2.52 37.36
N LEU A 348 -6.63 -2.91 36.10
CA LEU A 348 -5.65 -2.82 35.02
C LEU A 348 -5.19 -1.38 34.79
N ARG A 349 -6.11 -0.40 34.84
CA ARG A 349 -5.75 1.02 34.73
C ARG A 349 -4.79 1.42 35.86
N ALA A 350 -5.04 0.97 37.10
CA ALA A 350 -4.22 1.27 38.27
C ALA A 350 -2.87 0.51 38.33
N ALA A 351 -2.74 -0.63 37.66
CA ALA A 351 -1.57 -1.52 37.75
C ALA A 351 -0.25 -0.96 37.19
N GLY A 352 -0.26 0.22 36.54
CA GLY A 352 0.89 0.71 35.76
C GLY A 352 1.10 -0.13 34.48
N PHE A 353 2.34 -0.29 34.03
CA PHE A 353 2.71 -1.05 32.82
C PHE A 353 3.40 -2.39 33.13
N ASN A 354 3.30 -2.90 34.35
CA ASN A 354 3.97 -4.14 34.75
C ASN A 354 3.19 -5.37 34.27
N LEU A 355 3.75 -6.15 33.34
CA LEU A 355 3.09 -7.31 32.73
C LEU A 355 2.63 -8.36 33.75
N ASN A 356 3.43 -8.65 34.79
CA ASN A 356 3.05 -9.58 35.86
C ASN A 356 1.81 -9.11 36.63
N LYS A 357 1.72 -7.80 36.93
CA LYS A 357 0.52 -7.23 37.56
C LYS A 357 -0.70 -7.34 36.63
N LEU A 358 -0.53 -7.09 35.33
CA LEU A 358 -1.61 -7.24 34.36
C LEU A 358 -2.10 -8.70 34.32
N TRP A 359 -1.18 -9.66 34.25
CA TRP A 359 -1.52 -11.07 34.24
C TRP A 359 -2.23 -11.51 35.52
N ASN A 360 -1.79 -11.07 36.70
CA ASN A 360 -2.46 -11.42 37.97
C ASN A 360 -3.92 -10.95 38.01
N ILE A 361 -4.22 -9.78 37.45
CA ILE A 361 -5.60 -9.27 37.35
C ILE A 361 -6.42 -10.12 36.39
N LEU A 362 -5.86 -10.46 35.21
CA LEU A 362 -6.53 -11.33 34.24
C LEU A 362 -6.75 -12.75 34.79
N PHE A 363 -5.77 -13.31 35.48
CA PHE A 363 -5.88 -14.62 36.11
C PHE A 363 -6.99 -14.64 37.18
N ALA A 364 -7.06 -13.62 38.03
CA ALA A 364 -8.12 -13.47 39.02
C ALA A 364 -9.50 -13.34 38.35
N LEU A 365 -9.60 -12.54 37.29
CA LEU A 365 -10.82 -12.40 36.48
C LEU A 365 -11.27 -13.77 35.93
N ARG A 366 -10.36 -14.54 35.34
CA ARG A 366 -10.65 -15.88 34.80
C ARG A 366 -11.14 -16.83 35.89
N ALA A 367 -10.50 -16.83 37.07
CA ALA A 367 -10.89 -17.66 38.19
C ALA A 367 -12.29 -17.30 38.73
N ASP A 368 -12.62 -16.01 38.78
CA ASP A 368 -13.94 -15.54 39.22
C ASP A 368 -15.04 -15.91 38.21
N THR A 369 -14.77 -15.84 36.91
CA THR A 369 -15.70 -16.29 35.88
C THR A 369 -15.99 -17.79 36.00
N ILE A 370 -14.95 -18.63 36.19
CA ILE A 370 -15.12 -20.08 36.37
C ILE A 370 -15.96 -20.40 37.61
N LYS A 371 -15.73 -19.71 38.73
CA LYS A 371 -16.52 -19.89 39.95
C LYS A 371 -18.00 -19.55 39.75
N ILE A 372 -18.29 -18.47 39.02
CA ILE A 372 -19.68 -18.08 38.75
C ILE A 372 -20.37 -19.14 37.89
N SER A 373 -19.72 -19.60 36.83
CA SER A 373 -20.26 -20.67 35.97
C SER A 373 -20.47 -21.99 36.72
N ALA A 374 -19.62 -22.32 37.69
CA ALA A 374 -19.79 -23.52 38.52
C ALA A 374 -20.90 -23.38 39.58
N SER A 375 -21.20 -22.15 40.03
CA SER A 375 -22.19 -21.88 41.07
C SER A 375 -23.62 -21.68 40.54
N GLY A 376 -23.81 -21.55 39.22
CA GLY A 376 -25.12 -21.38 38.60
C GLY A 376 -26.00 -22.61 38.80
N SER A 377 -26.97 -22.52 39.70
CA SER A 377 -27.97 -23.56 39.91
C SER A 377 -28.77 -23.78 38.61
N PRO A 378 -28.90 -25.02 38.11
CA PRO A 378 -29.58 -25.32 36.84
C PRO A 378 -31.10 -25.02 36.84
N ASP A 379 -31.70 -24.63 37.97
CA ASP A 379 -33.16 -24.67 38.15
C ASP A 379 -33.91 -23.36 37.83
N THR A 380 -33.25 -22.27 37.43
CA THR A 380 -33.96 -21.03 37.04
C THR A 380 -34.03 -20.89 35.52
N SER A 381 -35.18 -21.29 34.95
CA SER A 381 -35.53 -21.21 33.53
C SER A 381 -35.75 -19.76 33.02
N SER A 382 -34.79 -18.85 33.22
CA SER A 382 -34.86 -17.50 32.67
C SER A 382 -34.70 -17.56 31.15
N LYS A 383 -35.79 -17.25 30.45
CA LYS A 383 -35.98 -17.32 28.99
C LYS A 383 -35.15 -16.31 28.16
N SER A 384 -34.05 -15.77 28.66
CA SER A 384 -33.15 -14.95 27.84
C SER A 384 -32.29 -15.89 26.99
N GLY A 385 -32.67 -16.10 25.73
CA GLY A 385 -32.03 -17.03 24.79
C GLY A 385 -30.61 -16.64 24.33
N HIS A 386 -29.87 -15.86 25.11
CA HIS A 386 -28.46 -15.59 24.89
C HIS A 386 -27.65 -16.54 25.77
N SER A 387 -27.02 -17.54 25.15
CA SER A 387 -26.08 -18.42 25.86
C SER A 387 -24.83 -17.62 26.20
N ASP A 388 -24.73 -17.13 27.43
CA ASP A 388 -23.54 -16.46 27.93
C ASP A 388 -22.39 -17.47 28.02
N LYS A 389 -21.55 -17.53 27.00
CA LYS A 389 -20.32 -18.32 27.04
C LYS A 389 -19.40 -17.70 28.10
N PRO A 390 -18.86 -18.49 29.04
CA PRO A 390 -17.93 -17.96 30.04
C PRO A 390 -16.65 -17.44 29.38
N LEU A 391 -16.17 -16.31 29.87
CA LEU A 391 -14.89 -15.73 29.46
C LEU A 391 -13.75 -16.72 29.70
N THR A 392 -13.06 -17.14 28.63
CA THR A 392 -11.98 -18.12 28.70
C THR A 392 -10.77 -17.68 27.88
N PHE A 393 -9.57 -17.85 28.42
CA PHE A 393 -8.32 -17.58 27.71
C PHE A 393 -7.17 -18.40 28.29
N PRO A 394 -6.16 -18.74 27.47
CA PRO A 394 -5.02 -19.55 27.89
C PRO A 394 -4.10 -18.78 28.85
N ASP A 395 -3.13 -19.47 29.42
CA ASP A 395 -2.02 -18.84 30.14
C ASP A 395 -1.04 -18.18 29.15
N PRO A 396 -0.24 -17.19 29.61
CA PRO A 396 0.84 -16.63 28.80
C PRO A 396 1.82 -17.72 28.36
N SER A 397 2.41 -17.57 27.19
CA SER A 397 3.47 -18.47 26.71
C SER A 397 4.64 -18.50 27.69
N PRO A 398 5.44 -19.57 27.71
CA PRO A 398 6.68 -19.60 28.47
C PRO A 398 7.62 -18.45 28.04
N PRO A 399 8.47 -17.93 28.95
CA PRO A 399 9.42 -16.89 28.60
C PRO A 399 10.37 -17.36 27.49
N PRO A 400 10.74 -16.49 26.53
CA PRO A 400 11.72 -16.82 25.51
C PRO A 400 13.03 -17.29 26.14
N ASN A 401 13.72 -18.24 25.50
CA ASN A 401 14.98 -18.81 26.02
C ASN A 401 16.03 -17.72 26.33
N SER A 402 16.08 -16.65 25.52
CA SER A 402 16.94 -15.48 25.75
C SER A 402 16.61 -14.76 27.06
N ALA A 403 15.32 -14.58 27.36
CA ALA A 403 14.86 -13.89 28.56
C ALA A 403 15.04 -14.71 29.85
N VAL A 404 15.11 -16.04 29.75
CA VAL A 404 15.31 -16.92 30.92
C VAL A 404 16.67 -16.66 31.58
N ALA A 405 17.70 -16.32 30.80
CA ALA A 405 19.03 -16.00 31.32
C ALA A 405 18.99 -14.72 32.18
N THR A 406 18.37 -13.65 31.66
CA THR A 406 18.23 -12.35 32.34
C THR A 406 17.35 -12.46 33.59
N ALA A 407 16.25 -13.23 33.52
CA ALA A 407 15.32 -13.40 34.64
C ALA A 407 15.94 -14.07 35.87
N ARG A 408 16.97 -14.93 35.69
CA ARG A 408 17.67 -15.58 36.82
C ARG A 408 18.45 -14.60 37.71
N SER A 409 18.77 -13.41 37.21
CA SER A 409 19.50 -12.39 37.97
C SER A 409 18.62 -11.71 39.03
N LEU A 410 17.30 -11.63 38.81
CA LEU A 410 16.36 -10.98 39.72
C LEU A 410 15.88 -11.93 40.83
N ARG A 411 16.72 -12.10 41.87
CA ARG A 411 16.42 -12.95 43.06
C ARG A 411 15.09 -12.64 43.77
N SER A 412 14.47 -11.48 43.54
CA SER A 412 13.22 -11.07 44.20
C SER A 412 11.96 -11.82 43.72
N LEU A 413 12.05 -12.68 42.70
CA LEU A 413 10.87 -13.22 42.01
C LEU A 413 10.44 -14.64 42.42
N ARG A 414 11.11 -15.28 43.40
CA ARG A 414 10.87 -16.69 43.77
C ARG A 414 9.71 -16.93 44.76
N GLN A 415 8.88 -15.94 45.09
CA GLN A 415 7.97 -16.07 46.24
C GLN A 415 6.53 -16.53 45.94
N SER A 416 6.16 -16.84 44.68
CA SER A 416 4.83 -17.42 44.39
C SER A 416 4.95 -18.65 43.49
N GLU A 417 4.98 -19.85 44.08
CA GLU A 417 5.12 -21.14 43.39
C GLU A 417 3.98 -21.48 42.40
N SER A 418 2.95 -20.63 42.29
CA SER A 418 1.73 -20.91 41.52
C SER A 418 1.45 -19.93 40.35
N MET A 419 2.31 -18.96 40.05
CA MET A 419 2.01 -17.94 39.04
C MET A 419 3.04 -17.90 37.90
N VAL A 420 2.53 -17.93 36.67
CA VAL A 420 3.30 -17.75 35.43
C VAL A 420 3.96 -16.37 35.46
N ASN A 421 5.29 -16.32 35.34
CA ASN A 421 6.04 -15.08 35.27
C ASN A 421 6.09 -14.56 33.83
N VAL A 422 5.60 -13.34 33.64
CA VAL A 422 5.57 -12.64 32.35
C VAL A 422 6.72 -11.65 32.27
N VAL A 423 7.76 -12.02 31.53
CA VAL A 423 9.00 -11.25 31.32
C VAL A 423 8.95 -10.44 30.03
N SER A 424 8.20 -10.91 29.02
CA SER A 424 8.10 -10.26 27.70
C SER A 424 6.65 -10.09 27.26
N SER A 425 6.36 -9.01 26.53
CA SER A 425 5.07 -8.74 25.91
C SER A 425 4.63 -9.82 24.91
N THR A 426 5.58 -10.59 24.36
CA THR A 426 5.31 -11.72 23.46
C THR A 426 4.57 -12.86 24.14
N GLN A 427 4.81 -13.08 25.43
CA GLN A 427 4.13 -14.12 26.20
C GLN A 427 2.62 -13.88 26.31
N MET A 428 2.18 -12.63 26.18
CA MET A 428 0.76 -12.25 26.29
C MET A 428 -0.03 -12.46 24.98
N ILE A 429 0.62 -12.84 23.88
CA ILE A 429 -0.03 -13.02 22.57
C ILE A 429 -1.20 -14.01 22.62
N PRO A 430 -1.07 -15.24 23.18
CA PRO A 430 -2.18 -16.19 23.22
C PRO A 430 -3.40 -15.67 23.99
N VAL A 431 -3.15 -14.90 25.06
CA VAL A 431 -4.20 -14.27 25.87
C VAL A 431 -4.95 -13.21 25.04
N LEU A 432 -4.20 -12.36 24.33
CA LEU A 432 -4.77 -11.33 23.45
C LEU A 432 -5.59 -11.94 22.31
N VAL A 433 -5.06 -12.93 21.61
CA VAL A 433 -5.76 -13.62 20.50
C VAL A 433 -7.07 -14.25 20.99
N SER A 434 -7.05 -14.91 22.16
CA SER A 434 -8.26 -15.51 22.74
C SER A 434 -9.31 -14.46 23.13
N LEU A 435 -8.91 -13.32 23.69
CA LEU A 435 -9.83 -12.23 23.99
C LEU A 435 -10.39 -11.58 22.73
N MET A 436 -9.58 -11.40 21.68
CA MET A 436 -10.04 -10.90 20.38
C MET A 436 -11.08 -11.83 19.75
N HIS A 437 -10.88 -13.15 19.79
CA HIS A 437 -11.90 -14.10 19.32
C HIS A 437 -13.23 -13.96 20.07
N GLN A 438 -13.20 -13.72 21.38
CA GLN A 438 -14.42 -13.47 22.16
C GLN A 438 -15.05 -12.13 21.81
N VAL A 439 -14.24 -11.08 21.60
CA VAL A 439 -14.72 -9.77 21.15
C VAL A 439 -15.39 -9.87 19.77
N LEU A 440 -14.88 -10.70 18.85
CA LEU A 440 -15.52 -10.95 17.55
C LEU A 440 -16.93 -11.59 17.69
N GLU A 441 -17.24 -12.22 18.81
CA GLU A 441 -18.56 -12.79 19.09
C GLU A 441 -19.54 -11.78 19.74
N THR A 442 -19.09 -10.57 20.07
CA THR A 442 -19.93 -9.53 20.70
C THR A 442 -20.93 -8.91 19.74
N ALA A 443 -22.03 -8.37 20.27
CA ALA A 443 -23.03 -7.68 19.44
C ALA A 443 -22.45 -6.42 18.77
N ILE A 444 -21.59 -5.69 19.49
CA ILE A 444 -20.95 -4.45 19.02
C ILE A 444 -20.12 -4.70 17.76
N VAL A 445 -19.29 -5.75 17.76
CA VAL A 445 -18.47 -6.06 16.58
C VAL A 445 -19.33 -6.52 15.42
N ARG A 446 -20.38 -7.31 15.66
CA ARG A 446 -21.31 -7.72 14.60
C ARG A 446 -22.00 -6.52 13.96
N GLU A 447 -22.47 -5.56 14.76
CA GLU A 447 -23.07 -4.33 14.25
C GLU A 447 -22.07 -3.51 13.43
N GLU A 448 -20.81 -3.43 13.88
CA GLU A 448 -19.76 -2.73 13.15
C GLU A 448 -19.37 -3.43 11.83
N LEU A 449 -19.43 -4.77 11.77
CA LEU A 449 -19.27 -5.50 10.52
C LEU A 449 -20.40 -5.16 9.52
N ASP A 450 -21.64 -5.13 10.00
CA ASP A 450 -22.81 -4.79 9.18
C ASP A 450 -22.79 -3.32 8.73
N GLN A 451 -22.40 -2.42 9.62
CA GLN A 451 -22.23 -1.00 9.31
C GLN A 451 -21.05 -0.79 8.36
N GLY A 452 -19.95 -1.52 8.53
CA GLY A 452 -18.84 -1.56 7.60
C GLY A 452 -19.26 -1.95 6.18
N ALA A 453 -20.16 -2.93 6.02
CA ALA A 453 -20.70 -3.30 4.71
C ALA A 453 -21.60 -2.20 4.08
N LYS A 454 -22.27 -1.37 4.89
CA LYS A 454 -22.99 -0.18 4.41
C LYS A 454 -21.99 0.90 3.99
N ASN A 455 -21.04 1.24 4.86
CA ASN A 455 -19.99 2.22 4.62
C ASN A 455 -19.19 1.88 3.35
N ALA A 456 -18.86 0.60 3.12
CA ALA A 456 -18.21 0.14 1.90
C ALA A 456 -19.00 0.48 0.63
N ARG A 457 -20.34 0.32 0.65
CA ARG A 457 -21.21 0.65 -0.47
C ARG A 457 -21.30 2.15 -0.72
N ASP A 458 -21.31 2.94 0.34
CA ASP A 458 -21.28 4.40 0.25
C ASP A 458 -19.95 4.88 -0.32
N MET A 459 -18.81 4.32 0.13
CA MET A 459 -17.49 4.64 -0.43
C MET A 459 -17.35 4.25 -1.91
N ILE A 460 -17.91 3.11 -2.33
CA ILE A 460 -17.97 2.74 -3.75
C ILE A 460 -18.78 3.77 -4.54
N ARG A 461 -19.86 4.31 -3.97
CA ARG A 461 -20.69 5.35 -4.60
C ARG A 461 -19.90 6.64 -4.75
N ASP A 462 -19.21 7.07 -3.71
CA ASP A 462 -18.40 8.29 -3.72
C ASP A 462 -17.22 8.19 -4.68
N ALA A 463 -16.55 7.03 -4.76
CA ALA A 463 -15.50 6.78 -5.74
C ALA A 463 -16.05 6.82 -7.18
N LYS A 464 -17.22 6.23 -7.44
CA LYS A 464 -17.89 6.31 -8.76
C LYS A 464 -18.27 7.74 -9.12
N GLU A 465 -18.75 8.50 -8.15
CA GLU A 465 -19.10 9.91 -8.32
C GLU A 465 -17.86 10.77 -8.60
N ALA A 466 -16.77 10.56 -7.87
CA ALA A 466 -15.48 11.20 -8.14
C ALA A 466 -15.00 10.91 -9.57
N THR A 467 -15.09 9.65 -10.01
CA THR A 467 -14.75 9.21 -11.37
C THR A 467 -15.67 9.87 -12.42
N ARG A 468 -16.97 10.00 -12.14
CA ARG A 468 -17.93 10.70 -13.00
C ARG A 468 -17.56 12.18 -13.16
N ILE A 469 -17.32 12.89 -12.05
CA ILE A 469 -16.97 14.32 -12.07
C ILE A 469 -15.67 14.56 -12.85
N GLU A 470 -14.64 13.75 -12.62
CA GLU A 470 -13.38 13.86 -13.37
C GLU A 470 -13.56 13.52 -14.85
N SER A 471 -14.41 12.54 -15.19
CA SER A 471 -14.73 12.22 -16.59
C SER A 471 -15.47 13.35 -17.31
N GLU A 472 -16.42 14.01 -16.65
CA GLU A 472 -17.13 15.18 -17.20
C GLU A 472 -16.22 16.38 -17.38
N ARG A 473 -15.32 16.62 -16.42
CA ARG A 473 -14.28 17.64 -16.55
C ARG A 473 -13.38 17.34 -17.73
N TRP A 474 -12.93 16.09 -17.87
CA TRP A 474 -12.10 15.66 -18.99
C TRP A 474 -12.82 15.78 -20.33
N GLU A 475 -14.11 15.48 -20.40
CA GLU A 475 -14.90 15.64 -21.63
C GLU A 475 -14.95 17.10 -22.08
N LYS A 476 -15.16 18.06 -21.15
CA LYS A 476 -15.08 19.50 -21.46
C LYS A 476 -13.70 19.89 -21.97
N GLU A 477 -12.64 19.41 -21.33
CA GLU A 477 -11.26 19.69 -21.73
C GLU A 477 -10.92 19.05 -23.09
N ARG A 478 -11.37 17.82 -23.32
CA ARG A 478 -11.22 17.07 -24.59
C ARG A 478 -11.92 17.79 -25.74
N ASN A 479 -13.14 18.25 -25.53
CA ASN A 479 -13.90 18.99 -26.55
C ASN A 479 -13.22 20.32 -26.89
N ALA A 480 -12.61 21.01 -25.91
CA ALA A 480 -11.79 22.21 -26.17
C ALA A 480 -10.51 21.90 -26.97
N MET A 481 -9.99 20.67 -26.89
CA MET A 481 -8.79 20.22 -27.63
C MET A 481 -9.08 19.71 -29.04
N GLU A 482 -10.34 19.50 -29.42
CA GLU A 482 -10.71 18.86 -30.69
C GLU A 482 -10.42 19.75 -31.91
N VAL A 483 -10.18 21.05 -31.70
CA VAL A 483 -9.63 21.94 -32.72
C VAL A 483 -8.18 21.51 -33.02
N ALA A 484 -7.98 20.90 -34.19
CA ALA A 484 -6.70 20.31 -34.59
C ALA A 484 -5.53 21.30 -34.40
N PRO A 485 -4.62 21.06 -33.44
CA PRO A 485 -3.53 21.98 -33.17
C PRO A 485 -2.51 21.92 -34.30
N LYS A 486 -2.35 23.03 -35.04
CA LYS A 486 -1.25 23.18 -36.01
C LYS A 486 0.11 23.28 -35.31
N ASP A 487 0.12 23.68 -34.04
CA ASP A 487 1.32 23.85 -33.23
C ASP A 487 1.72 22.56 -32.47
N LYS A 488 3.01 22.21 -32.56
CA LYS A 488 3.62 21.10 -31.83
C LYS A 488 3.56 21.31 -30.31
N ALA A 489 3.64 22.56 -29.84
CA ALA A 489 3.55 22.88 -28.41
C ALA A 489 2.16 22.52 -27.82
N LEU A 490 1.10 22.86 -28.54
CA LEU A 490 -0.27 22.54 -28.14
C LEU A 490 -0.53 21.02 -28.18
N LYS A 491 0.08 20.28 -29.13
CA LYS A 491 0.04 18.80 -29.14
C LYS A 491 0.69 18.19 -27.90
N THR A 492 1.82 18.73 -27.44
CA THR A 492 2.49 18.25 -26.21
C THR A 492 1.67 18.56 -24.95
N GLU A 493 1.05 19.73 -24.88
CA GLU A 493 0.14 20.10 -23.79
C GLU A 493 -1.10 19.20 -23.76
N ASN A 494 -1.71 18.91 -24.92
CA ASN A 494 -2.85 18.00 -24.98
C ASN A 494 -2.47 16.58 -24.53
N ARG A 495 -1.22 16.15 -24.78
CA ARG A 495 -0.71 14.86 -24.26
C ARG A 495 -0.53 14.89 -22.74
N THR A 496 -0.01 15.98 -22.16
CA THR A 496 0.13 16.09 -20.70
C THR A 496 -1.24 16.10 -20.02
N LYS A 497 -2.21 16.83 -20.56
CA LYS A 497 -3.61 16.83 -20.09
C LYS A 497 -4.24 15.44 -20.10
N ARG A 498 -4.04 14.65 -21.17
CA ARG A 498 -4.47 13.23 -21.24
C ARG A 498 -3.84 12.36 -20.16
N MET A 499 -2.54 12.54 -19.91
CA MET A 499 -1.84 11.78 -18.87
C MET A 499 -2.34 12.16 -17.48
N LEU A 500 -2.53 13.45 -17.22
CA LEU A 500 -3.06 13.96 -15.96
C LEU A 500 -4.45 13.41 -15.64
N HIS A 501 -5.36 13.39 -16.61
CA HIS A 501 -6.68 12.78 -16.42
C HIS A 501 -6.57 11.29 -16.05
N LYS A 502 -5.75 10.53 -16.80
CA LYS A 502 -5.51 9.10 -16.50
C LYS A 502 -4.95 8.91 -15.10
N ASP A 503 -4.01 9.77 -14.68
CA ASP A 503 -3.44 9.76 -13.34
C ASP A 503 -4.49 10.04 -12.27
N GLN A 504 -5.43 10.98 -12.50
CA GLN A 504 -6.50 11.27 -11.55
C GLN A 504 -7.49 10.12 -11.39
N ILE A 505 -7.86 9.45 -12.48
CA ILE A 505 -8.70 8.25 -12.43
C ILE A 505 -7.96 7.15 -11.67
N ALA A 506 -6.68 6.92 -11.98
CA ALA A 506 -5.86 5.94 -11.25
C ALA A 506 -5.72 6.30 -9.76
N ASN A 507 -5.65 7.58 -9.39
CA ASN A 507 -5.63 8.02 -8.00
C ASN A 507 -6.94 7.70 -7.28
N ILE A 508 -8.09 7.87 -7.93
CA ILE A 508 -9.41 7.52 -7.37
C ILE A 508 -9.49 6.01 -7.16
N ASP A 509 -9.17 5.22 -8.19
CA ASP A 509 -9.23 3.76 -8.14
C ASP A 509 -8.30 3.18 -7.05
N ASN A 510 -7.05 3.65 -6.99
CA ASN A 510 -6.10 3.18 -5.97
C ASN A 510 -6.46 3.65 -4.56
N SER A 511 -7.02 4.84 -4.40
CA SER A 511 -7.55 5.29 -3.10
C SER A 511 -8.70 4.40 -2.65
N MET A 512 -9.59 4.01 -3.57
CA MET A 512 -10.69 3.08 -3.29
C MET A 512 -10.16 1.70 -2.89
N LYS A 513 -9.11 1.20 -3.56
CA LYS A 513 -8.43 -0.05 -3.17
C LYS A 513 -7.91 0.02 -1.73
N ILE A 514 -7.24 1.11 -1.34
CA ILE A 514 -6.77 1.32 0.04
C ILE A 514 -7.93 1.32 1.05
N ILE A 515 -9.03 2.02 0.75
CA ILE A 515 -10.18 2.10 1.67
C ILE A 515 -10.90 0.76 1.77
N SER A 516 -11.00 0.01 0.67
CA SER A 516 -11.72 -1.26 0.63
C SER A 516 -11.18 -2.30 1.61
N THR A 517 -9.89 -2.22 1.97
CA THR A 517 -9.28 -3.13 2.93
C THR A 517 -9.86 -2.96 4.34
N VAL A 518 -10.40 -1.79 4.70
CA VAL A 518 -11.06 -1.53 6.00
C VAL A 518 -12.24 -2.48 6.22
N PHE A 519 -12.92 -2.85 5.14
CA PHE A 519 -14.17 -3.59 5.17
C PHE A 519 -13.99 -5.09 4.94
N THR A 520 -12.75 -5.55 4.74
CA THR A 520 -12.47 -6.97 4.48
C THR A 520 -12.76 -7.80 5.74
N PRO A 521 -13.60 -8.84 5.69
CA PRO A 521 -14.07 -9.58 6.88
C PRO A 521 -12.97 -10.20 7.74
N ARG A 522 -11.92 -10.73 7.10
CA ARG A 522 -10.79 -11.36 7.78
C ARG A 522 -9.55 -11.24 6.89
N PHE A 523 -8.42 -10.94 7.51
CA PHE A 523 -7.13 -11.04 6.83
C PHE A 523 -6.84 -12.50 6.47
N THR A 524 -6.35 -12.73 5.25
CA THR A 524 -5.90 -14.04 4.78
C THR A 524 -4.58 -13.86 4.01
N PRO A 525 -3.69 -14.86 4.02
CA PRO A 525 -2.55 -14.85 3.09
C PRO A 525 -3.07 -14.74 1.64
N LEU A 526 -2.25 -14.16 0.77
CA LEU A 526 -2.55 -14.04 -0.68
C LEU A 526 -2.68 -15.43 -1.33
N GLY A 527 -1.91 -16.39 -0.82
CA GLY A 527 -1.94 -17.77 -1.28
C GLY A 527 -0.64 -18.51 -0.99
N THR A 528 -0.62 -19.74 -1.48
CA THR A 528 0.54 -20.64 -1.41
C THR A 528 0.95 -21.02 -2.82
N ASP A 529 2.25 -21.08 -3.09
CA ASP A 529 2.74 -21.53 -4.39
C ASP A 529 2.99 -23.05 -4.45
N LEU A 530 3.67 -23.52 -5.51
CA LEU A 530 3.97 -24.94 -5.72
C LEU A 530 5.08 -25.50 -4.78
N ASP A 531 5.81 -24.63 -4.07
CA ASP A 531 6.86 -25.03 -3.11
C ASP A 531 6.40 -24.82 -1.66
N ASP A 532 5.09 -24.77 -1.42
CA ASP A 532 4.46 -24.53 -0.12
C ASP A 532 4.86 -23.19 0.55
N ARG A 533 5.30 -22.20 -0.23
CA ARG A 533 5.60 -20.86 0.29
C ARG A 533 4.34 -20.04 0.43
N VAL A 534 4.14 -19.43 1.59
CA VAL A 534 2.95 -18.65 1.91
C VAL A 534 3.25 -17.16 1.77
N TYR A 535 2.42 -16.46 1.00
CA TYR A 535 2.58 -15.06 0.67
C TYR A 535 1.61 -14.19 1.46
N TYR A 536 2.11 -13.11 2.07
CA TYR A 536 1.35 -12.18 2.88
C TYR A 536 1.52 -10.75 2.36
N ALA A 537 0.43 -10.02 2.22
CA ALA A 537 0.44 -8.58 1.97
C ALA A 537 -0.62 -7.92 2.86
N LEU A 538 -0.17 -7.11 3.81
CA LEU A 538 -1.02 -6.56 4.86
C LEU A 538 -1.73 -5.28 4.43
N SER A 539 -2.87 -4.99 5.07
CA SER A 539 -3.67 -3.80 4.79
C SER A 539 -2.88 -2.52 5.05
N PRO A 540 -3.06 -1.43 4.28
CA PRO A 540 -2.40 -0.14 4.55
C PRO A 540 -2.68 0.39 5.96
N GLY A 541 -1.73 1.14 6.53
CA GLY A 541 -1.86 1.73 7.88
C GLY A 541 -2.92 2.83 7.99
N VAL A 542 -3.25 3.24 9.23
CA VAL A 542 -4.30 4.25 9.53
C VAL A 542 -4.11 5.55 8.76
N ALA A 543 -2.88 6.08 8.72
CA ALA A 543 -2.59 7.36 8.09
C ALA A 543 -2.84 7.34 6.58
N GLU A 544 -2.52 6.21 5.92
CA GLU A 544 -2.77 6.04 4.47
C GLU A 544 -4.26 5.93 4.18
N ARG A 545 -5.01 5.16 4.99
CA ARG A 545 -6.46 5.03 4.83
C ARG A 545 -7.19 6.34 5.01
N GLN A 546 -6.83 7.12 6.03
CA GLN A 546 -7.43 8.43 6.28
C GLN A 546 -7.15 9.41 5.13
N ALA A 547 -5.94 9.39 4.58
CA ALA A 547 -5.59 10.24 3.43
C ALA A 547 -6.33 9.81 2.15
N ALA A 548 -6.49 8.49 1.93
CA ALA A 548 -7.28 7.97 0.81
C ALA A 548 -8.76 8.34 0.94
N PHE A 549 -9.34 8.22 2.13
CA PHE A 549 -10.72 8.62 2.42
C PHE A 549 -10.94 10.10 2.12
N GLU A 550 -10.09 10.97 2.69
CA GLU A 550 -10.17 12.41 2.45
C GLU A 550 -10.02 12.75 0.96
N TYR A 551 -9.14 12.03 0.23
CA TYR A 551 -8.99 12.25 -1.21
C TYR A 551 -10.27 11.91 -1.99
N ILE A 552 -10.94 10.79 -1.70
CA ILE A 552 -12.18 10.44 -2.40
C ILE A 552 -13.30 11.43 -2.05
N GLU A 553 -13.43 11.81 -0.78
CA GLU A 553 -14.42 12.82 -0.34
C GLU A 553 -14.21 14.17 -1.06
N LEU A 554 -12.95 14.60 -1.21
CA LEU A 554 -12.62 15.83 -1.93
C LEU A 554 -12.82 15.68 -3.44
N ALA A 555 -12.55 14.51 -4.01
CA ALA A 555 -12.75 14.25 -5.44
C ALA A 555 -14.23 14.16 -5.82
N SER A 556 -15.08 13.63 -4.92
CA SER A 556 -16.54 13.57 -5.10
C SER A 556 -17.25 14.88 -4.78
N SER A 557 -16.63 15.78 -4.01
CA SER A 557 -17.16 17.12 -3.76
C SER A 557 -16.99 18.05 -4.96
N GLU A 558 -17.98 18.92 -5.23
CA GLU A 558 -17.85 20.00 -6.22
C GLU A 558 -16.98 21.16 -5.71
N LYS A 559 -16.90 21.33 -4.39
CA LYS A 559 -16.21 22.47 -3.77
C LYS A 559 -14.70 22.25 -3.79
N PRO A 560 -13.91 23.23 -4.27
CA PRO A 560 -12.46 23.12 -4.24
C PRO A 560 -11.96 23.25 -2.79
N SER A 561 -11.59 22.13 -2.18
CA SER A 561 -10.84 22.11 -0.92
C SER A 561 -9.53 21.35 -1.08
N LYS A 562 -8.51 21.79 -0.35
CA LYS A 562 -7.21 21.11 -0.31
C LYS A 562 -7.28 19.97 0.71
N PRO A 563 -6.64 18.81 0.43
CA PRO A 563 -6.48 17.77 1.45
C PRO A 563 -5.73 18.32 2.65
N LYS A 564 -6.30 18.12 3.84
CA LYS A 564 -5.72 18.48 5.13
C LYS A 564 -4.64 17.48 5.53
N ARG A 565 -4.80 16.20 5.17
CA ARG A 565 -3.87 15.12 5.51
C ARG A 565 -3.11 14.68 4.27
N LYS A 566 -1.79 14.71 4.38
CA LYS A 566 -0.91 14.01 3.44
C LYS A 566 -0.69 12.61 3.97
N GLY A 567 -0.88 11.60 3.11
CA GLY A 567 -0.51 10.23 3.44
C GLY A 567 0.98 10.16 3.76
N ARG A 568 1.35 9.27 4.69
CA ARG A 568 2.76 9.01 4.97
C ARG A 568 3.41 8.35 3.75
N LEU A 569 4.59 8.84 3.37
CA LEU A 569 5.42 8.23 2.33
C LEU A 569 6.69 7.75 3.02
N LEU A 570 6.95 6.44 2.99
CA LEU A 570 8.21 5.91 3.49
C LEU A 570 9.34 6.21 2.51
N SER A 571 10.50 6.54 3.05
CA SER A 571 11.69 6.67 2.22
C SER A 571 12.07 5.31 1.60
N PRO A 572 12.81 5.29 0.49
CA PRO A 572 13.34 4.03 -0.06
C PRO A 572 14.17 3.24 0.96
N ASP A 573 14.91 3.91 1.83
CA ASP A 573 15.75 3.28 2.84
C ASP A 573 14.89 2.62 3.93
N ASP A 574 13.84 3.30 4.42
CA ASP A 574 12.91 2.70 5.39
C ASP A 574 12.19 1.46 4.83
N ARG A 575 11.89 1.46 3.52
CA ARG A 575 11.26 0.30 2.85
C ARG A 575 12.24 -0.86 2.67
N LEU A 576 13.51 -0.56 2.42
CA LEU A 576 14.57 -1.57 2.33
C LEU A 576 14.73 -2.34 3.65
N GLU A 577 14.54 -1.67 4.79
CA GLU A 577 14.56 -2.32 6.11
C GLU A 577 13.37 -3.26 6.35
N MET A 578 12.30 -3.16 5.56
CA MET A 578 11.09 -3.99 5.65
C MET A 578 10.49 -4.06 7.06
N ARG A 579 10.54 -2.94 7.79
CA ARG A 579 10.05 -2.86 9.17
C ARG A 579 8.54 -2.75 9.27
N GLU A 580 7.90 -2.16 8.26
CA GLU A 580 6.45 -1.91 8.27
C GLU A 580 5.71 -2.90 7.39
N TRP A 581 4.83 -3.68 8.03
CA TRP A 581 4.10 -4.77 7.40
C TRP A 581 3.37 -4.38 6.10
N SER A 582 2.79 -3.18 6.03
CA SER A 582 2.02 -2.76 4.87
C SER A 582 2.86 -2.31 3.67
N TRP A 583 4.19 -2.35 3.71
CA TRP A 583 5.05 -1.78 2.66
C TRP A 583 5.87 -2.78 1.85
N PHE A 584 5.66 -4.08 2.08
CA PHE A 584 6.30 -5.16 1.32
C PHE A 584 5.39 -6.40 1.25
N VAL A 585 5.78 -7.39 0.45
CA VAL A 585 5.19 -8.74 0.48
C VAL A 585 6.11 -9.62 1.33
N ALA A 586 5.58 -10.18 2.41
CA ALA A 586 6.30 -11.15 3.24
C ALA A 586 6.03 -12.57 2.72
N VAL A 587 7.04 -13.42 2.73
CA VAL A 587 6.96 -14.80 2.25
C VAL A 587 7.58 -15.72 3.29
N TRP A 588 6.81 -16.67 3.81
CA TRP A 588 7.33 -17.74 4.66
C TRP A 588 7.66 -18.96 3.81
N GLY A 589 8.87 -19.50 3.97
CA GLY A 589 9.27 -20.77 3.40
C GLY A 589 10.73 -20.82 2.98
N LYS A 590 11.08 -21.82 2.18
CA LYS A 590 12.46 -22.05 1.73
C LYS A 590 12.86 -21.09 0.61
N LYS A 591 14.13 -20.66 0.62
CA LYS A 591 14.72 -19.93 -0.51
C LYS A 591 14.62 -20.81 -1.75
N THR A 592 14.38 -20.21 -2.91
CA THR A 592 14.53 -21.00 -4.14
C THR A 592 16.00 -21.37 -4.30
N PRO A 593 16.34 -22.62 -4.64
CA PRO A 593 17.71 -22.99 -4.95
C PRO A 593 18.17 -22.04 -6.06
N SER A 594 19.18 -21.23 -5.79
CA SER A 594 19.75 -20.40 -6.85
C SER A 594 20.25 -21.35 -7.92
N LEU A 595 19.65 -21.31 -9.11
CA LEU A 595 20.20 -22.02 -10.25
C LEU A 595 21.68 -21.65 -10.33
N PRO A 596 22.60 -22.64 -10.37
CA PRO A 596 24.03 -22.35 -10.41
C PRO A 596 24.25 -21.39 -11.57
N ALA A 597 24.70 -20.17 -11.28
CA ALA A 597 24.85 -19.13 -12.27
C ALA A 597 25.71 -19.70 -13.41
N ALA A 598 25.06 -20.01 -14.53
CA ALA A 598 25.69 -20.75 -15.61
C ALA A 598 26.87 -19.92 -16.16
N GLY A 599 28.08 -20.27 -15.75
CA GLY A 599 29.31 -19.77 -16.37
C GLY A 599 30.18 -18.84 -15.51
N THR A 600 29.89 -18.55 -14.24
CA THR A 600 30.91 -17.93 -13.38
C THR A 600 31.87 -19.02 -12.91
N VAL A 601 32.78 -19.43 -13.80
CA VAL A 601 34.00 -20.15 -13.43
C VAL A 601 34.76 -19.22 -12.49
N GLN A 602 34.57 -19.40 -11.18
CA GLN A 602 35.44 -18.80 -10.19
C GLN A 602 36.84 -19.35 -10.47
N LYS A 603 37.64 -18.53 -11.13
CA LYS A 603 39.07 -18.74 -11.29
C LYS A 603 39.62 -18.71 -9.86
N MET A 604 39.89 -19.90 -9.32
CA MET A 604 40.62 -20.12 -8.07
C MET A 604 41.95 -19.36 -8.16
N GLU A 605 41.99 -18.13 -7.65
CA GLU A 605 43.24 -17.48 -7.27
C GLU A 605 43.46 -17.84 -5.81
N VAL A 606 44.33 -18.83 -5.63
CA VAL A 606 44.85 -19.29 -4.35
C VAL A 606 45.74 -18.17 -3.82
N ASP A 607 45.22 -17.35 -2.90
CA ASP A 607 46.05 -16.54 -2.03
C ASP A 607 45.70 -16.85 -0.56
N GLY A 608 46.72 -17.27 0.17
CA GLY A 608 46.62 -17.99 1.44
C GLY A 608 46.47 -17.06 2.64
N THR A 609 45.27 -16.54 2.87
CA THR A 609 44.91 -15.92 4.15
C THR A 609 43.76 -16.69 4.80
N THR A 610 44.13 -17.55 5.74
CA THR A 610 43.28 -18.30 6.66
C THR A 610 42.50 -17.31 7.54
N ASP A 611 41.23 -17.07 7.23
CA ASP A 611 40.30 -16.40 8.15
C ASP A 611 39.07 -17.30 8.31
N GLU A 612 38.94 -17.90 9.48
CA GLU A 612 37.97 -18.95 9.83
C GLU A 612 36.55 -18.37 10.07
N SER A 613 35.84 -17.96 9.02
CA SER A 613 34.45 -17.48 9.18
C SER A 613 33.46 -17.87 8.08
N GLU A 614 33.63 -19.01 7.43
CA GLU A 614 32.69 -19.50 6.40
C GLU A 614 32.04 -20.84 6.78
N ASN A 615 31.06 -20.79 7.68
CA ASN A 615 30.11 -21.89 7.95
C ASN A 615 28.67 -21.48 7.57
N GLU A 616 28.49 -20.65 6.54
CA GLU A 616 27.15 -20.23 6.04
C GLU A 616 26.47 -21.28 5.13
N SER A 617 27.06 -22.46 4.92
CA SER A 617 26.58 -23.39 3.87
C SER A 617 25.42 -24.31 4.27
N ASP A 618 25.06 -24.42 5.56
CA ASP A 618 24.01 -25.36 6.02
C ASP A 618 22.61 -24.72 6.21
N ASP A 619 22.49 -23.40 6.10
CA ASP A 619 21.24 -22.67 6.44
C ASP A 619 20.25 -22.49 5.28
N GLU A 620 20.54 -22.97 4.06
CA GLU A 620 19.62 -22.81 2.92
C GLU A 620 18.35 -23.67 3.02
N ALA A 621 18.36 -24.72 3.85
CA ALA A 621 17.22 -25.62 4.03
C ALA A 621 16.18 -25.12 5.05
N VAL A 622 16.53 -24.13 5.89
CA VAL A 622 15.68 -23.65 6.98
C VAL A 622 14.61 -22.69 6.44
N GLU A 623 13.36 -22.94 6.79
CA GLU A 623 12.27 -22.01 6.51
C GLU A 623 12.46 -20.71 7.28
N LYS A 624 12.39 -19.58 6.57
CA LYS A 624 12.50 -18.26 7.18
C LYS A 624 11.66 -17.23 6.43
N TRP A 625 11.60 -16.04 6.99
CA TRP A 625 10.89 -14.92 6.39
C TRP A 625 11.73 -14.23 5.31
N TRP A 626 11.12 -14.08 4.14
CA TRP A 626 11.63 -13.32 3.02
C TRP A 626 10.71 -12.16 2.68
N GLY A 627 11.25 -11.11 2.08
CA GLY A 627 10.50 -9.91 1.77
C GLY A 627 10.81 -9.33 0.40
N PHE A 628 9.78 -8.80 -0.25
CA PHE A 628 9.85 -8.08 -1.51
C PHE A 628 9.18 -6.71 -1.33
N TRP A 629 9.97 -5.64 -1.31
CA TRP A 629 9.49 -4.27 -1.07
C TRP A 629 9.48 -3.40 -2.35
N GLU A 630 10.17 -3.82 -3.41
CA GLU A 630 10.15 -3.14 -4.70
C GLU A 630 8.99 -3.64 -5.57
N PRO A 631 8.14 -2.76 -6.13
CA PRO A 631 7.05 -3.16 -7.02
C PRO A 631 7.48 -4.02 -8.21
N GLY A 632 8.66 -3.71 -8.78
CA GLY A 632 9.23 -4.47 -9.90
C GLY A 632 9.60 -5.90 -9.51
N GLU A 633 10.17 -6.09 -8.32
CA GLU A 633 10.52 -7.43 -7.82
C GLU A 633 9.26 -8.24 -7.48
N ILE A 634 8.23 -7.64 -6.89
CA ILE A 634 6.94 -8.33 -6.63
C ILE A 634 6.30 -8.78 -7.94
N SER A 635 6.39 -7.96 -9.00
CA SER A 635 5.87 -8.33 -10.33
C SER A 635 6.65 -9.50 -10.93
N LYS A 636 7.98 -9.55 -10.75
CA LYS A 636 8.80 -10.71 -11.15
C LYS A 636 8.45 -11.96 -10.35
N VAL A 637 8.12 -11.84 -9.07
CA VAL A 637 7.63 -12.99 -8.26
C VAL A 637 6.33 -13.53 -8.86
N ALA A 638 5.39 -12.65 -9.22
CA ALA A 638 4.14 -13.08 -9.86
C ALA A 638 4.38 -13.76 -11.22
N GLU A 639 5.27 -13.20 -12.05
CA GLU A 639 5.70 -13.81 -13.33
C GLU A 639 6.39 -15.16 -13.11
N TRP A 640 7.27 -15.25 -12.11
CA TRP A 640 7.96 -16.48 -11.74
C TRP A 640 6.98 -17.59 -11.35
N ILE A 641 5.98 -17.28 -10.50
CA ILE A 641 4.93 -18.24 -10.12
C ILE A 641 4.11 -18.64 -11.36
N SER A 642 3.81 -17.68 -12.24
CA SER A 642 3.06 -17.92 -13.49
C SER A 642 3.78 -18.90 -14.42
N ILE A 643 5.07 -18.68 -14.70
CA ILE A 643 5.89 -19.55 -15.54
C ILE A 643 6.05 -20.93 -14.89
N LYS A 644 6.38 -20.98 -13.58
CA LYS A 644 6.57 -22.26 -12.88
C LYS A 644 5.29 -23.10 -12.82
N ALA A 645 4.13 -22.46 -12.73
CA ALA A 645 2.84 -23.12 -12.71
C ALA A 645 2.28 -23.44 -14.11
N GLY A 646 2.96 -23.04 -15.19
CA GLY A 646 2.50 -23.24 -16.57
C GLY A 646 1.24 -22.42 -16.90
N LEU A 647 1.09 -21.23 -16.32
CA LEU A 647 -0.08 -20.35 -16.52
C LEU A 647 0.07 -19.42 -17.73
N ASP A 648 1.30 -19.26 -18.25
CA ASP A 648 1.63 -18.29 -19.30
C ASP A 648 1.10 -18.67 -20.70
N ASP A 649 0.88 -19.96 -20.95
CA ASP A 649 0.48 -20.45 -22.29
C ASP A 649 -0.98 -20.10 -22.65
N ASP A 650 -1.80 -19.81 -21.64
CA ASP A 650 -3.25 -19.57 -21.83
C ASP A 650 -3.55 -18.12 -22.31
N GLU A 651 -2.77 -17.12 -21.90
CA GLU A 651 -3.07 -15.71 -22.20
C GLU A 651 -2.65 -15.29 -23.62
N GLU A 652 -1.57 -15.84 -24.17
CA GLU A 652 -1.04 -15.42 -25.47
C GLU A 652 -1.90 -15.93 -26.65
N SER A 653 -2.65 -17.01 -26.45
CA SER A 653 -3.50 -17.62 -27.50
C SER A 653 -4.82 -16.88 -27.76
N THR A 654 -5.27 -15.99 -26.87
CA THR A 654 -6.59 -15.34 -26.97
C THR A 654 -6.58 -13.96 -27.61
N THR A 655 -5.41 -13.37 -27.87
CA THR A 655 -5.32 -11.97 -28.32
C THR A 655 -5.04 -11.77 -29.81
N SER A 656 -4.81 -12.83 -30.61
CA SER A 656 -4.26 -12.65 -31.95
C SER A 656 -5.20 -12.67 -33.16
N ASP A 657 -6.47 -13.11 -33.14
CA ASP A 657 -7.23 -13.21 -34.42
C ASP A 657 -8.77 -13.18 -34.38
N SER A 658 -9.38 -12.15 -33.79
CA SER A 658 -10.81 -11.90 -34.04
C SER A 658 -11.17 -10.42 -34.06
N ARG A 659 -10.75 -9.74 -35.13
CA ARG A 659 -11.21 -8.40 -35.50
C ARG A 659 -12.01 -8.45 -36.81
N ALA A 660 -13.18 -9.07 -36.79
CA ALA A 660 -14.35 -8.76 -37.64
C ALA A 660 -15.43 -9.83 -37.45
N SER A 661 -16.46 -9.53 -36.66
CA SER A 661 -17.88 -9.82 -36.94
C SER A 661 -18.69 -9.67 -35.65
N SER A 662 -19.42 -8.57 -35.60
CA SER A 662 -20.48 -8.30 -34.65
C SER A 662 -21.60 -9.34 -34.78
N SER A 663 -21.70 -10.28 -33.86
CA SER A 663 -22.97 -10.94 -33.56
C SER A 663 -23.06 -11.25 -32.07
N SER A 664 -23.95 -10.51 -31.41
CA SER A 664 -24.37 -10.64 -30.03
C SER A 664 -25.08 -11.99 -29.77
N ILE A 665 -24.33 -13.01 -29.39
CA ILE A 665 -24.88 -14.22 -28.75
C ILE A 665 -24.06 -14.50 -27.49
N PRO A 666 -24.66 -14.45 -26.28
CA PRO A 666 -23.98 -14.85 -25.06
C PRO A 666 -23.83 -16.37 -25.08
N LYS A 667 -22.65 -16.87 -25.44
CA LYS A 667 -22.27 -18.26 -25.22
C LYS A 667 -21.65 -18.35 -23.83
N ASP A 668 -22.47 -18.75 -22.87
CA ASP A 668 -22.03 -19.36 -21.60
C ASP A 668 -21.38 -20.72 -21.89
N LYS A 669 -20.24 -20.71 -22.59
CA LYS A 669 -19.40 -21.89 -22.74
C LYS A 669 -18.54 -21.94 -21.47
N VAL A 670 -19.07 -22.62 -20.46
CA VAL A 670 -18.35 -22.95 -19.24
C VAL A 670 -17.11 -23.74 -19.64
N ASP A 671 -15.93 -23.10 -19.62
CA ASP A 671 -14.64 -23.74 -19.79
C ASP A 671 -14.39 -24.71 -18.63
N SER A 672 -14.92 -25.92 -18.76
CA SER A 672 -14.92 -26.98 -17.74
C SER A 672 -13.57 -27.68 -17.54
N SER A 673 -12.48 -27.16 -18.09
CA SER A 673 -11.16 -27.81 -18.09
C SER A 673 -10.06 -27.02 -17.36
N THR A 674 -10.42 -26.06 -16.51
CA THR A 674 -9.40 -25.45 -15.64
C THR A 674 -9.07 -26.42 -14.51
N ASN A 675 -7.82 -26.89 -14.47
CA ASN A 675 -7.32 -27.76 -13.42
C ASN A 675 -7.56 -27.08 -12.05
N PRO A 676 -8.30 -27.68 -11.10
CA PRO A 676 -8.62 -27.05 -9.82
C PRO A 676 -7.37 -26.64 -9.03
N ARG A 677 -6.21 -27.24 -9.32
CA ARG A 677 -4.91 -26.87 -8.72
C ARG A 677 -4.35 -25.53 -9.23
N THR A 678 -4.70 -25.08 -10.43
CA THR A 678 -4.15 -23.84 -11.01
C THR A 678 -4.95 -22.60 -10.62
N ALA A 679 -6.21 -22.75 -10.19
CA ALA A 679 -7.05 -21.62 -9.80
C ALA A 679 -6.49 -20.82 -8.60
N PRO A 680 -6.01 -21.44 -7.50
CA PRO A 680 -5.36 -20.71 -6.41
C PRO A 680 -4.09 -19.98 -6.86
N LEU A 681 -3.30 -20.58 -7.76
CA LEU A 681 -2.06 -19.98 -8.28
C LEU A 681 -2.37 -18.77 -9.18
N ARG A 682 -3.37 -18.85 -10.06
CA ARG A 682 -3.83 -17.70 -10.86
C ARG A 682 -4.30 -16.55 -9.98
N ARG A 683 -5.01 -16.87 -8.88
CA ARG A 683 -5.44 -15.88 -7.89
C ARG A 683 -4.23 -15.23 -7.22
N LEU A 684 -3.27 -16.02 -6.74
CA LEU A 684 -2.03 -15.52 -6.13
C LEU A 684 -1.25 -14.61 -7.08
N VAL A 685 -1.07 -15.00 -8.35
CA VAL A 685 -0.41 -14.19 -9.38
C VAL A 685 -1.15 -12.87 -9.61
N THR A 686 -2.47 -12.89 -9.67
CA THR A 686 -3.30 -11.69 -9.82
C THR A 686 -3.15 -10.76 -8.62
N GLU A 687 -3.29 -11.29 -7.40
CA GLU A 687 -3.19 -10.50 -6.17
C GLU A 687 -1.79 -9.90 -5.97
N LEU A 688 -0.72 -10.62 -6.34
CA LEU A 688 0.65 -10.09 -6.32
C LEU A 688 0.85 -8.96 -7.34
N LYS A 689 0.31 -9.09 -8.57
CA LYS A 689 0.35 -8.03 -9.58
C LYS A 689 -0.44 -6.80 -9.14
N ASP A 690 -1.63 -7.00 -8.56
CA ASP A 690 -2.45 -5.92 -8.02
C ASP A 690 -1.76 -5.20 -6.86
N TYR A 691 -1.13 -5.94 -5.94
CA TYR A 691 -0.36 -5.36 -4.85
C TYR A 691 0.87 -4.61 -5.36
N ALA A 692 1.59 -5.16 -6.35
CA ALA A 692 2.73 -4.48 -6.96
C ALA A 692 2.32 -3.14 -7.62
N ALA A 693 1.23 -3.14 -8.38
CA ALA A 693 0.70 -1.93 -9.01
C ALA A 693 0.26 -0.89 -7.95
N LEU A 694 -0.44 -1.35 -6.90
CA LEU A 694 -0.84 -0.49 -5.79
C LEU A 694 0.37 0.09 -5.04
N LEU A 695 1.39 -0.73 -4.76
CA LEU A 695 2.61 -0.29 -4.09
C LEU A 695 3.39 0.71 -4.96
N GLN A 696 3.49 0.47 -6.27
CA GLN A 696 4.08 1.43 -7.20
C GLN A 696 3.38 2.79 -7.13
N TRP A 697 2.05 2.80 -7.14
CA TRP A 697 1.28 4.02 -6.95
C TRP A 697 1.51 4.64 -5.55
N ARG A 698 1.55 3.83 -4.49
CA ARG A 698 1.84 4.30 -3.11
C ARG A 698 3.22 4.92 -2.97
N THR A 699 4.20 4.58 -3.81
CA THR A 699 5.54 5.17 -3.76
C THR A 699 5.66 6.52 -4.48
N ARG A 700 4.61 6.97 -5.18
CA ARG A 700 4.59 8.28 -5.84
C ARG A 700 4.49 9.42 -4.84
N GLU A 701 5.25 10.50 -5.05
CA GLU A 701 5.15 11.73 -4.25
C GLU A 701 3.92 12.58 -4.61
N ASP A 702 3.47 12.50 -5.87
CA ASP A 702 2.32 13.24 -6.39
C ASP A 702 0.97 12.55 -6.13
N LYS A 703 0.99 11.37 -5.48
CA LYS A 703 -0.24 10.66 -5.11
C LYS A 703 -1.14 11.56 -4.26
N LEU A 704 -2.45 11.47 -4.51
CA LEU A 704 -3.47 12.27 -3.81
C LEU A 704 -3.41 13.79 -4.05
N THR A 705 -2.62 14.26 -5.02
CA THR A 705 -2.66 15.67 -5.42
C THR A 705 -3.86 15.90 -6.34
N LEU A 706 -4.87 16.60 -5.83
CA LEU A 706 -5.96 17.08 -6.67
C LEU A 706 -5.47 18.24 -7.53
N LEU A 707 -5.71 18.15 -8.83
CA LEU A 707 -5.52 19.29 -9.70
C LEU A 707 -6.49 20.39 -9.27
N PRO A 708 -6.02 21.65 -9.16
CA PRO A 708 -6.91 22.76 -8.93
C PRO A 708 -7.98 22.76 -10.02
N ARG A 709 -9.24 22.57 -9.62
CA ARG A 709 -10.36 22.87 -10.51
C ARG A 709 -10.32 24.37 -10.71
N ILE A 710 -9.85 24.80 -11.88
CA ILE A 710 -9.97 26.19 -12.28
C ILE A 710 -11.47 26.47 -12.19
N PRO A 711 -11.92 27.37 -11.31
CA PRO A 711 -13.32 27.74 -11.26
C PRO A 711 -13.69 28.09 -12.69
N SER A 712 -14.78 27.55 -13.21
CA SER A 712 -15.30 28.02 -14.49
C SER A 712 -15.69 29.47 -14.28
N VAL A 713 -14.73 30.38 -14.37
CA VAL A 713 -14.95 31.82 -14.42
C VAL A 713 -15.89 31.93 -15.61
N SER A 714 -17.11 32.36 -15.32
CA SER A 714 -18.20 32.41 -16.27
C SER A 714 -17.79 33.25 -17.47
N LEU A 715 -17.22 32.61 -18.49
CA LEU A 715 -16.96 33.21 -19.81
C LEU A 715 -18.25 33.74 -20.44
N ALA A 716 -19.41 33.44 -19.85
CA ALA A 716 -20.71 34.02 -20.17
C ALA A 716 -20.74 35.57 -20.06
N LYS A 717 -19.92 36.22 -19.21
CA LYS A 717 -19.95 37.70 -19.13
C LYS A 717 -19.14 38.41 -20.22
N SER A 718 -18.24 37.74 -20.92
CA SER A 718 -17.38 38.38 -21.94
C SER A 718 -17.97 38.33 -23.34
N GLN A 719 -18.90 37.41 -23.62
CA GLN A 719 -19.54 37.32 -24.95
C GLN A 719 -20.74 38.27 -25.11
N GLU A 720 -21.34 38.74 -24.01
CA GLU A 720 -22.45 39.70 -24.06
C GLU A 720 -21.97 41.15 -24.27
N GLU A 721 -20.78 41.52 -23.81
CA GLU A 721 -20.21 42.87 -24.04
C GLU A 721 -19.58 43.06 -25.44
N THR A 722 -19.19 41.98 -26.13
CA THR A 722 -18.71 42.08 -27.52
C THR A 722 -19.84 42.13 -28.55
N ALA A 723 -21.07 41.79 -28.17
CA ALA A 723 -22.25 41.89 -29.04
C ALA A 723 -22.95 43.26 -28.96
N SER A 724 -22.75 44.03 -27.88
CA SER A 724 -23.39 45.35 -27.69
C SER A 724 -22.61 46.54 -28.25
N ASN A 725 -21.33 46.38 -28.63
CA ASN A 725 -20.47 47.49 -29.06
C ASN A 725 -20.22 47.59 -30.58
N ALA A 726 -20.97 46.86 -31.40
CA ALA A 726 -20.84 46.87 -32.87
C ALA A 726 -21.85 47.78 -33.61
N LYS A 727 -22.46 48.75 -32.91
CA LYS A 727 -23.53 49.59 -33.49
C LYS A 727 -23.43 51.07 -33.13
N GLU A 728 -22.23 51.67 -33.22
CA GLU A 728 -22.10 53.13 -33.31
C GLU A 728 -21.29 53.51 -34.56
N THR A 729 -22.04 53.89 -35.59
CA THR A 729 -21.55 54.63 -36.76
C THR A 729 -21.09 56.03 -36.35
N PRO A 730 -19.90 56.51 -36.76
CA PRO A 730 -19.50 57.89 -36.51
C PRO A 730 -20.31 58.83 -37.41
N SER A 731 -21.18 59.62 -36.79
CA SER A 731 -21.87 60.76 -37.40
C SER A 731 -20.86 61.86 -37.74
N LEU A 732 -20.74 62.19 -39.03
CA LEU A 732 -19.98 63.33 -39.54
C LEU A 732 -20.55 64.64 -38.98
N GLY A 733 -19.77 65.29 -38.12
CA GLY A 733 -20.04 66.63 -37.60
C GLY A 733 -20.03 67.67 -38.71
N SER A 734 -21.15 68.39 -38.82
CA SER A 734 -21.33 69.56 -39.67
C SER A 734 -20.59 70.75 -39.08
N ILE A 735 -19.63 71.29 -39.84
CA ILE A 735 -18.96 72.56 -39.56
C ILE A 735 -19.97 73.69 -39.82
N ARG A 736 -20.35 74.43 -38.78
CA ARG A 736 -21.04 75.72 -38.92
C ARG A 736 -20.11 76.83 -38.45
N ILE A 737 -19.78 77.71 -39.39
CA ILE A 737 -19.11 78.99 -39.20
C ILE A 737 -20.09 79.91 -38.47
N HIS A 738 -19.69 80.44 -37.30
CA HIS A 738 -19.83 81.84 -36.92
C HIS A 738 -18.99 82.17 -35.69
#